data_AF-R4M8K8-F1
#
_entry.id   AF-R4M8K8-F1
#
_cell.length_a   1.000
_cell.length_b   1.000
_cell.length_c   1.000
_cell.angle_alpha   90.00
_cell.angle_beta   90.00
_cell.angle_gamma   90.00
#
_symmetry.space_group_name_H-M   'P 1'
#
loop_
_entity.id
_entity.type
_entity.pdbx_description
1 polymer ?
#
loop_
_entity_poly.entity_id
_entity_poly.type
_entity_poly.pdbx_seq_one_letter_code
_entity_poly.pdbx_strand_id
1 'polypeptide(L)'
;MIVPAREPEPQPRRVLNGLSDVRAFFHNNTVPLYFISPTPFNLLGIYRWIRNFFYLTYYDSFEGEHSRVFVPRRRDRRDFDGMGDVCNHLLRDPETLEFIKNRGPGGKACFVMLDEETQALARQAGLEVMHPPAELRHRLESKIVMTRLADEAGVPSVPHVIGRVSSYDELSALAHGAGLGDDLVVEAAYGNAGSATFFVRGLRDWDQCAGGIVGQPEIKVMKRIRNVEVCIEATVTRHGTVIGPAMTSLVGYPELTPYRGAWCGNDVWRGALPPAQTRAAREMVAKLGDVLSREGYRGYFEVDLLHDLDADELYLGEVNPRLSGASPMTNLTTEAYADMPLFLFHLLEYMDVDYELDIEAINSRWERGYGEDEVWGQLIMSETSPDLELFTATPRTGMWRLNHDGRVSFARQGNDWATMLDESEAFYMRVAAPGDLRCEGAQLGVLAPAAPADRRLPAHRARPALDRRPQGAVRLDAADARRPDRLAARRTGVTALRPVSHWTTGCRRRIRIGHSSTSKTSCRPRSRGGTEPVVTLPADNAPIADIGLTSTDGIATTVGAVMAATATDGWAVAHRGALVAEQYLDGLGPRTRHLLFSVSKSLVAAVVGALHGAGAIELDAPVTAYVPALADCGYAGATVRHLLDMRSGVAFSENYDDPAAEIHVREQVIGWAPKRGPDLPATAARLPADLRRKSAHGGPFEYRSCETDVLGWICEAAAGQPMPELMSELLWSRIGAQCDATIALDVAGAAGTGIFDGGISACLTDMIRFGSLYLRDGVSLAGQQVVPAAWIADTFDGGPDSRQAFAASPDDNPMPGGMYRNQVWFPYPGSNVALCVGMCGQLIYVNRAAEVVAAKLSTQPHSHEPHMLDTLRAFDAVAHELSGIRSSSTNDPQRPSPPAQEASPG
;
A
#
# COMPACT_ATOMS: atom_id res chain seq x y z
N MET A 1 17.18 -42.90 54.51
CA MET A 1 17.02 -41.46 54.23
C MET A 1 17.26 -41.26 52.75
N ILE A 2 16.24 -40.87 51.99
CA ILE A 2 16.40 -40.47 50.59
C ILE A 2 16.56 -38.95 50.61
N VAL A 3 17.67 -38.44 50.06
CA VAL A 3 17.89 -37.01 49.91
C VAL A 3 17.05 -36.53 48.73
N PRO A 4 16.19 -35.50 48.88
CA PRO A 4 15.45 -34.96 47.75
C PRO A 4 16.41 -34.32 46.75
N ALA A 5 16.17 -34.54 45.47
CA ALA A 5 16.91 -33.87 44.41
C ALA A 5 16.73 -32.34 44.56
N ARG A 6 17.82 -31.58 44.46
CA ARG A 6 17.73 -30.12 44.36
C ARG A 6 16.90 -29.78 43.12
N GLU A 7 15.89 -28.93 43.30
CA GLU A 7 15.29 -28.22 42.18
C GLU A 7 16.40 -27.43 41.45
N PRO A 8 16.40 -27.40 40.10
CA PRO A 8 17.36 -26.61 39.36
C PRO A 8 17.17 -25.13 39.71
N GLU A 9 18.27 -24.43 40.01
CA GLU A 9 18.22 -22.98 40.21
C GLU A 9 17.59 -22.31 38.99
N PRO A 10 16.65 -21.36 39.16
CA PRO A 10 16.02 -20.69 38.04
C PRO A 10 17.09 -19.97 37.22
N GLN A 11 17.19 -20.31 35.93
CA GLN A 11 18.08 -19.59 35.03
C GLN A 11 17.71 -18.10 35.06
N PRO A 12 18.71 -17.18 35.01
CA PRO A 12 18.43 -15.76 35.02
C PRO A 12 17.51 -15.43 33.84
N ARG A 13 16.35 -14.82 34.14
CA ARG A 13 15.38 -14.39 33.13
C ARG A 13 16.10 -13.45 32.18
N ARG A 14 16.03 -13.75 30.88
CA ARG A 14 16.58 -12.87 29.84
C ARG A 14 15.76 -11.58 29.85
N VAL A 15 16.38 -10.50 30.29
CA VAL A 15 15.82 -9.15 30.13
C VAL A 15 15.81 -8.80 28.64
N LEU A 16 14.64 -8.43 28.11
CA LEU A 16 14.50 -7.95 26.73
C LEU A 16 14.90 -6.48 26.68
N ASN A 17 15.95 -6.15 25.92
CA ASN A 17 16.47 -4.79 25.85
C ASN A 17 16.08 -4.14 24.51
N GLY A 18 15.06 -3.28 24.54
CA GLY A 18 14.58 -2.62 23.33
C GLY A 18 13.70 -3.48 22.42
N LEU A 19 13.17 -2.84 21.38
CA LEU A 19 12.08 -3.39 20.55
C LEU A 19 12.49 -4.60 19.69
N SER A 20 13.76 -4.71 19.31
CA SER A 20 14.29 -5.86 18.55
C SER A 20 14.21 -7.16 19.36
N ASP A 21 14.56 -7.10 20.65
CA ASP A 21 14.45 -8.24 21.57
C ASP A 21 12.97 -8.63 21.79
N VAL A 22 12.08 -7.65 21.96
CA VAL A 22 10.63 -7.86 22.09
C VAL A 22 10.04 -8.54 20.85
N ARG A 23 10.40 -8.09 19.64
CA ARG A 23 9.98 -8.75 18.39
C ARG A 23 10.49 -10.19 18.32
N ALA A 24 11.75 -10.43 18.68
CA ALA A 24 12.33 -11.77 18.69
C ALA A 24 11.65 -12.68 19.73
N PHE A 25 11.25 -12.14 20.88
CA PHE A 25 10.49 -12.85 21.91
C PHE A 25 9.13 -13.32 21.39
N PHE A 26 8.29 -12.42 20.84
CA PHE A 26 6.97 -12.79 20.33
C PHE A 26 7.02 -13.72 19.11
N HIS A 27 8.00 -13.53 18.22
CA HIS A 27 8.20 -14.43 17.08
C HIS A 27 8.62 -15.85 17.50
N ASN A 28 9.28 -16.00 18.65
CA ASN A 28 9.66 -17.29 19.22
C ASN A 28 8.71 -17.78 20.33
N ASN A 29 7.62 -17.06 20.60
CA ASN A 29 6.70 -17.38 21.69
C ASN A 29 6.13 -18.81 21.56
N THR A 30 6.32 -19.59 22.62
CA THR A 30 5.82 -20.96 22.76
C THR A 30 4.52 -21.05 23.56
N VAL A 31 4.19 -20.04 24.37
CA VAL A 31 2.95 -20.01 25.18
C VAL A 31 1.73 -19.82 24.26
N PRO A 32 0.71 -20.68 24.31
CA PRO A 32 -0.53 -20.46 23.56
C PRO A 32 -1.24 -19.19 24.03
N LEU A 33 -1.42 -18.23 23.13
CA LEU A 33 -2.20 -17.02 23.36
C LEU A 33 -3.52 -17.10 22.57
N TYR A 34 -4.63 -16.79 23.24
CA TYR A 34 -5.97 -16.85 22.67
C TYR A 34 -6.62 -15.46 22.69
N PHE A 35 -7.23 -15.06 21.58
CA PHE A 35 -8.23 -13.99 21.57
C PHE A 35 -9.61 -14.61 21.47
N ILE A 36 -10.45 -14.33 22.45
CA ILE A 36 -11.80 -14.89 22.57
C ILE A 36 -12.79 -13.74 22.42
N SER A 37 -13.63 -13.81 21.39
CA SER A 37 -14.46 -12.70 20.92
C SER A 37 -15.53 -13.21 19.94
N PRO A 38 -16.65 -12.51 19.72
CA PRO A 38 -17.60 -12.88 18.65
C PRO A 38 -16.95 -13.07 17.28
N THR A 39 -15.98 -12.22 16.91
CA THR A 39 -15.26 -12.23 15.64
C THR A 39 -13.76 -11.99 15.88
N PRO A 40 -12.87 -12.32 14.93
CA PRO A 40 -11.42 -12.11 15.10
C PRO A 40 -10.98 -10.66 14.86
N PHE A 41 -11.91 -9.78 14.48
CA PHE A 41 -11.71 -8.41 14.01
C PHE A 41 -10.66 -7.60 14.79
N ASN A 42 -10.88 -7.38 16.09
CA ASN A 42 -10.16 -6.38 16.88
C ASN A 42 -8.63 -6.58 16.93
N LEU A 43 -8.19 -7.82 16.75
CA LEU A 43 -6.76 -8.21 16.74
C LEU A 43 -6.38 -8.98 15.45
N LEU A 44 -7.14 -8.84 14.37
CA LEU A 44 -6.83 -9.53 13.12
C LEU A 44 -5.42 -9.11 12.61
N GLY A 45 -4.69 -10.04 12.00
CA GLY A 45 -3.29 -9.81 11.59
C GLY A 45 -2.24 -9.96 12.70
N ILE A 46 -2.59 -9.89 13.99
CA ILE A 46 -1.60 -9.96 15.09
C ILE A 46 -0.82 -11.29 15.12
N TYR A 47 -1.43 -12.36 14.62
CA TYR A 47 -0.83 -13.68 14.45
C TYR A 47 0.45 -13.69 13.58
N ARG A 48 0.68 -12.64 12.78
CA ARG A 48 1.93 -12.44 12.00
C ARG A 48 3.14 -12.13 12.90
N TRP A 49 2.88 -11.53 14.06
CA TRP A 49 3.89 -11.11 15.04
C TRP A 49 4.13 -12.14 16.15
N ILE A 50 3.12 -12.99 16.42
CA ILE A 50 3.10 -13.91 17.55
C ILE A 50 2.90 -15.35 17.06
N ARG A 51 3.93 -16.19 17.20
CA ARG A 51 3.94 -17.54 16.63
C ARG A 51 2.82 -18.46 17.12
N ASN A 52 2.50 -18.43 18.41
CA ASN A 52 1.49 -19.28 19.05
C ASN A 52 0.21 -18.51 19.42
N PHE A 53 -0.27 -17.64 18.52
CA PHE A 53 -1.55 -16.93 18.66
C PHE A 53 -2.70 -17.64 17.91
N PHE A 54 -3.90 -17.62 18.51
CA PHE A 54 -5.14 -18.21 17.98
C PHE A 54 -6.35 -17.33 18.29
N TYR A 55 -7.36 -17.37 17.41
CA TYR A 55 -8.65 -16.74 17.59
C TYR A 55 -9.68 -17.82 17.91
N LEU A 56 -10.44 -17.69 19.00
CA LEU A 56 -11.57 -18.56 19.33
C LEU A 56 -12.84 -17.70 19.19
N THR A 57 -13.64 -17.97 18.16
CA THR A 57 -14.75 -17.07 17.76
C THR A 57 -16.06 -17.81 17.59
N TYR A 58 -17.18 -17.09 17.74
CA TYR A 58 -18.53 -17.64 17.57
C TYR A 58 -18.98 -17.53 16.11
N TYR A 59 -18.78 -16.37 15.50
CA TYR A 59 -19.02 -16.17 14.07
C TYR A 59 -17.85 -16.71 13.26
N ASP A 60 -18.17 -17.47 12.21
CA ASP A 60 -17.19 -17.93 11.25
C ASP A 60 -17.04 -16.92 10.11
N SER A 61 -16.21 -15.92 10.37
CA SER A 61 -15.84 -14.92 9.36
C SER A 61 -15.04 -15.52 8.19
N PHE A 62 -14.48 -16.73 8.29
CA PHE A 62 -13.48 -17.23 7.32
C PHE A 62 -13.86 -18.54 6.62
N GLU A 63 -15.06 -19.08 6.83
CA GLU A 63 -15.52 -20.34 6.20
C GLU A 63 -14.65 -21.55 6.57
N GLY A 64 -14.02 -21.51 7.74
CA GLY A 64 -13.04 -22.51 8.19
C GLY A 64 -11.66 -22.44 7.52
N GLU A 65 -11.42 -21.48 6.62
CA GLU A 65 -10.18 -21.39 5.83
C GLU A 65 -8.98 -20.80 6.60
N HIS A 66 -9.23 -19.97 7.62
CA HIS A 66 -8.17 -19.27 8.34
C HIS A 66 -7.54 -20.16 9.42
N SER A 67 -6.35 -20.68 9.17
CA SER A 67 -5.65 -21.69 10.00
C SER A 67 -5.41 -21.35 11.49
N ARG A 68 -5.53 -20.08 11.89
CA ARG A 68 -5.49 -19.63 13.30
C ARG A 68 -6.84 -19.34 13.95
N VAL A 69 -7.94 -19.39 13.19
CA VAL A 69 -9.30 -19.18 13.70
C VAL A 69 -9.93 -20.54 13.99
N PHE A 70 -10.44 -20.71 15.19
CA PHE A 70 -11.22 -21.86 15.61
C PHE A 70 -12.64 -21.41 15.91
N VAL A 71 -13.61 -22.16 15.38
CA VAL A 71 -15.05 -21.93 15.60
C VAL A 71 -15.70 -23.27 15.92
N PRO A 72 -16.49 -23.38 17.00
CA PRO A 72 -17.25 -24.59 17.33
C PRO A 72 -18.20 -24.99 16.19
N ARG A 73 -18.32 -26.30 15.97
CA ARG A 73 -19.19 -26.85 14.90
C ARG A 73 -20.65 -26.87 15.31
N ARG A 74 -20.92 -27.14 16.60
CA ARG A 74 -22.26 -27.08 17.17
C ARG A 74 -22.58 -25.65 17.57
N ARG A 75 -23.48 -25.02 16.82
CA ARG A 75 -24.02 -23.69 17.13
C ARG A 75 -25.54 -23.82 17.26
N ASP A 76 -26.01 -23.89 18.51
CA ASP A 76 -27.41 -23.56 18.77
C ASP A 76 -27.56 -22.05 18.54
N ARG A 77 -28.56 -21.67 17.72
CA ARG A 77 -28.85 -20.25 17.48
C ARG A 77 -29.35 -19.64 18.79
N ARG A 78 -28.60 -18.67 19.30
CA ARG A 78 -28.84 -18.07 20.61
C ARG A 78 -28.62 -16.57 20.51
N ASP A 79 -29.57 -15.82 21.06
CA ASP A 79 -29.43 -14.39 21.21
C ASP A 79 -28.56 -14.08 22.43
N PHE A 80 -27.76 -13.04 22.34
CA PHE A 80 -26.80 -12.61 23.35
C PHE A 80 -27.02 -11.12 23.62
N ASP A 81 -26.99 -10.70 24.89
CA ASP A 81 -27.22 -9.31 25.28
C ASP A 81 -25.96 -8.44 25.05
N GLY A 82 -24.77 -9.06 25.03
CA GLY A 82 -23.52 -8.39 24.63
C GLY A 82 -22.37 -9.33 24.24
N MET A 83 -21.22 -8.73 23.89
CA MET A 83 -20.01 -9.49 23.50
C MET A 83 -19.47 -10.36 24.64
N GLY A 84 -19.68 -9.97 25.90
CA GLY A 84 -19.29 -10.74 27.08
C GLY A 84 -19.96 -12.11 27.13
N ASP A 85 -21.27 -12.17 26.87
CA ASP A 85 -22.04 -13.43 26.87
C ASP A 85 -21.53 -14.41 25.82
N VAL A 86 -21.10 -13.91 24.66
CA VAL A 86 -20.50 -14.71 23.59
C VAL A 86 -19.16 -15.31 24.05
N CYS A 87 -18.34 -14.53 24.76
CA CYS A 87 -17.09 -15.03 25.36
C CYS A 87 -17.37 -16.06 26.46
N ASN A 88 -18.36 -15.79 27.31
CA ASN A 88 -18.84 -16.68 28.38
C ASN A 88 -19.48 -17.97 27.84
N HIS A 89 -20.01 -17.96 26.62
CA HIS A 89 -20.49 -19.14 25.91
C HIS A 89 -19.34 -19.96 25.32
N LEU A 90 -18.39 -19.32 24.62
CA LEU A 90 -17.21 -19.99 24.05
C LEU A 90 -16.37 -20.67 25.15
N LEU A 91 -16.19 -20.03 26.30
CA LEU A 91 -15.47 -20.61 27.44
C LEU A 91 -16.20 -21.79 28.12
N ARG A 92 -17.47 -22.05 27.79
CA ARG A 92 -18.24 -23.22 28.24
C ARG A 92 -18.40 -24.28 27.16
N ASP A 93 -18.09 -23.98 25.91
CA ASP A 93 -18.26 -24.90 24.80
C ASP A 93 -17.24 -26.06 24.88
N PRO A 94 -17.69 -27.33 24.84
CA PRO A 94 -16.80 -28.49 24.92
C PRO A 94 -15.75 -28.55 23.81
N GLU A 95 -16.05 -28.11 22.59
CA GLU A 95 -15.11 -28.16 21.45
C GLU A 95 -14.00 -27.11 21.62
N THR A 96 -14.34 -25.94 22.17
CA THR A 96 -13.40 -24.85 22.52
C THR A 96 -12.49 -25.26 23.68
N LEU A 97 -13.05 -25.86 24.74
CA LEU A 97 -12.28 -26.38 25.86
C LEU A 97 -11.35 -27.54 25.44
N GLU A 98 -11.80 -28.39 24.52
CA GLU A 98 -10.96 -29.43 23.91
C GLU A 98 -9.84 -28.83 23.05
N PHE A 99 -10.13 -27.79 22.25
CA PHE A 99 -9.11 -27.09 21.46
C PHE A 99 -8.01 -26.48 22.34
N ILE A 100 -8.39 -25.80 23.43
CA ILE A 100 -7.46 -25.23 24.41
C ILE A 100 -6.59 -26.34 25.01
N LYS A 101 -7.22 -27.41 25.53
CA LYS A 101 -6.54 -28.54 26.17
C LYS A 101 -5.55 -29.24 25.23
N ASN A 102 -5.89 -29.37 23.95
CA ASN A 102 -5.05 -30.02 22.93
C ASN A 102 -3.80 -29.21 22.54
N ARG A 103 -3.66 -27.96 22.99
CA ARG A 103 -2.44 -27.15 22.84
C ARG A 103 -1.42 -27.31 23.98
N GLY A 104 -1.75 -28.10 25.01
CA GLY A 104 -0.92 -28.34 26.17
C GLY A 104 -1.40 -27.61 27.44
N PRO A 105 -0.75 -27.84 28.59
CA PRO A 105 -1.11 -27.19 29.84
C PRO A 105 -0.73 -25.70 29.84
N GLY A 106 -1.63 -24.88 30.38
CA GLY A 106 -1.48 -23.42 30.44
C GLY A 106 -1.79 -22.71 29.13
N GLY A 107 -1.56 -21.40 29.14
CA GLY A 107 -1.93 -20.49 28.06
C GLY A 107 -2.56 -19.23 28.63
N LYS A 108 -2.71 -18.19 27.79
CA LYS A 108 -3.23 -16.90 28.22
C LYS A 108 -4.30 -16.39 27.26
N ALA A 109 -5.30 -15.68 27.76
CA ALA A 109 -6.45 -15.21 27.00
C ALA A 109 -6.67 -13.70 27.09
N CYS A 110 -7.05 -13.10 25.97
CA CYS A 110 -7.47 -11.70 25.84
C CYS A 110 -8.86 -11.64 25.20
N PHE A 111 -9.54 -10.53 25.50
CA PHE A 111 -10.97 -10.28 25.26
C PHE A 111 -11.19 -8.79 25.01
N VAL A 112 -12.23 -8.42 24.27
CA VAL A 112 -12.67 -7.01 24.18
C VAL A 112 -13.39 -6.62 25.47
N MET A 113 -14.55 -7.24 25.70
CA MET A 113 -15.32 -7.15 26.95
C MET A 113 -14.90 -8.28 27.89
N LEU A 114 -14.76 -7.96 29.17
CA LEU A 114 -14.39 -8.90 30.23
C LEU A 114 -15.16 -8.52 31.50
N ASP A 115 -15.92 -9.46 32.04
CA ASP A 115 -16.53 -9.34 33.36
C ASP A 115 -15.94 -10.39 34.33
N GLU A 116 -16.46 -10.43 35.57
CA GLU A 116 -16.02 -11.40 36.59
C GLU A 116 -16.31 -12.84 36.18
N GLU A 117 -17.41 -13.09 35.45
CA GLU A 117 -17.79 -14.41 34.96
C GLU A 117 -16.80 -14.88 33.89
N THR A 118 -16.49 -14.04 32.89
CA THR A 118 -15.48 -14.32 31.85
C THR A 118 -14.13 -14.63 32.48
N GLN A 119 -13.74 -13.83 33.48
CA GLN A 119 -12.48 -14.01 34.20
C GLN A 119 -12.46 -15.33 35.02
N ALA A 120 -13.59 -15.72 35.61
CA ALA A 120 -13.71 -17.00 36.33
C ALA A 120 -13.71 -18.20 35.38
N LEU A 121 -14.42 -18.11 34.25
CA LEU A 121 -14.49 -19.18 33.23
C LEU A 121 -13.13 -19.39 32.54
N ALA A 122 -12.40 -18.32 32.23
CA ALA A 122 -11.04 -18.42 31.68
C ALA A 122 -10.12 -19.20 32.64
N ARG A 123 -10.17 -18.90 33.94
CA ARG A 123 -9.42 -19.64 34.97
C ARG A 123 -9.85 -21.10 35.05
N GLN A 124 -11.15 -21.40 34.95
CA GLN A 124 -11.66 -22.78 34.91
C GLN A 124 -11.18 -23.55 33.67
N ALA A 125 -11.01 -22.87 32.53
CA ALA A 125 -10.40 -23.41 31.33
C ALA A 125 -8.86 -23.57 31.41
N GLY A 126 -8.24 -23.21 32.54
CA GLY A 126 -6.78 -23.27 32.74
C GLY A 126 -6.00 -22.12 32.09
N LEU A 127 -6.69 -21.01 31.78
CA LEU A 127 -6.13 -19.84 31.11
C LEU A 127 -5.90 -18.68 32.09
N GLU A 128 -4.77 -18.00 31.94
CA GLU A 128 -4.51 -16.72 32.60
C GLU A 128 -5.08 -15.57 31.76
N VAL A 129 -5.71 -14.58 32.40
CA VAL A 129 -6.32 -13.45 31.68
C VAL A 129 -5.30 -12.33 31.52
N MET A 130 -5.05 -11.91 30.27
CA MET A 130 -4.13 -10.82 29.93
C MET A 130 -4.83 -9.46 30.05
N HIS A 131 -5.38 -9.16 31.22
CA HIS A 131 -6.07 -7.88 31.51
C HIS A 131 -5.93 -7.53 33.00
N PRO A 132 -6.16 -6.26 33.38
CA PRO A 132 -6.41 -5.92 34.78
C PRO A 132 -7.69 -6.59 35.29
N PRO A 133 -7.87 -6.69 36.63
CA PRO A 133 -9.06 -7.30 37.22
C PRO A 133 -10.35 -6.67 36.69
N ALA A 134 -11.35 -7.50 36.42
CA ALA A 134 -12.66 -7.07 35.91
C ALA A 134 -13.29 -5.93 36.75
N GLU A 135 -13.21 -5.99 38.08
CA GLU A 135 -13.67 -4.94 39.01
C GLU A 135 -12.99 -3.58 38.74
N LEU A 136 -11.66 -3.57 38.59
CA LEU A 136 -10.89 -2.37 38.30
C LEU A 136 -11.24 -1.81 36.92
N ARG A 137 -11.35 -2.68 35.91
CA ARG A 137 -11.80 -2.30 34.57
C ARG A 137 -13.19 -1.67 34.60
N HIS A 138 -14.16 -2.30 35.27
CA HIS A 138 -15.53 -1.80 35.36
C HIS A 138 -15.58 -0.43 36.04
N ARG A 139 -14.87 -0.23 37.17
CA ARG A 139 -14.78 1.09 37.82
C ARG A 139 -14.19 2.16 36.90
N LEU A 140 -13.14 1.84 36.12
CA LEU A 140 -12.48 2.78 35.22
C LEU A 140 -13.17 2.93 33.85
N GLU A 141 -14.14 2.07 33.53
CA GLU A 141 -15.02 2.22 32.34
C GLU A 141 -16.20 3.16 32.65
N SER A 142 -16.38 3.57 33.92
CA SER A 142 -17.40 4.54 34.28
C SER A 142 -17.05 5.95 33.79
N LYS A 143 -17.86 6.48 32.87
CA LYS A 143 -17.72 7.86 32.36
C LYS A 143 -17.69 8.92 33.47
N ILE A 144 -18.40 8.66 34.58
CA ILE A 144 -18.45 9.55 35.76
C ILE A 144 -17.14 9.50 36.55
N VAL A 145 -16.62 8.29 36.83
CA VAL A 145 -15.37 8.12 37.58
C VAL A 145 -14.19 8.67 36.78
N MET A 146 -14.10 8.36 35.48
CA MET A 146 -13.00 8.84 34.65
C MET A 146 -13.04 10.35 34.42
N THR A 147 -14.22 10.97 34.31
CA THR A 147 -14.32 12.44 34.23
C THR A 147 -13.75 13.08 35.51
N ARG A 148 -14.11 12.58 36.71
CA ARG A 148 -13.56 13.07 37.98
C ARG A 148 -12.04 12.93 38.06
N LEU A 149 -11.51 11.76 37.71
CA LEU A 149 -10.07 11.50 37.72
C LEU A 149 -9.30 12.34 36.67
N ALA A 150 -9.94 12.63 35.53
CA ALA A 150 -9.39 13.51 34.50
C ALA A 150 -9.34 14.97 34.96
N ASP A 151 -10.40 15.47 35.58
CA ASP A 151 -10.47 16.82 36.15
C ASP A 151 -9.42 17.00 37.26
N GLU A 152 -9.27 16.02 38.17
CA GLU A 152 -8.22 15.98 39.21
C GLU A 152 -6.80 15.99 38.61
N ALA A 153 -6.61 15.41 37.41
CA ALA A 153 -5.35 15.40 36.68
C ALA A 153 -5.13 16.63 35.79
N GLY A 154 -6.08 17.58 35.74
CA GLY A 154 -6.01 18.74 34.86
C GLY A 154 -6.00 18.37 33.37
N VAL A 155 -6.83 17.38 33.00
CA VAL A 155 -7.17 17.04 31.62
C VAL A 155 -8.50 17.73 31.28
N PRO A 156 -8.55 18.64 30.29
CA PRO A 156 -9.78 19.37 29.98
C PRO A 156 -10.93 18.45 29.58
N SER A 157 -12.07 18.60 30.26
CA SER A 157 -13.37 18.06 29.86
C SER A 157 -14.23 19.17 29.26
N VAL A 158 -15.22 18.82 28.41
CA VAL A 158 -16.25 19.78 27.96
C VAL A 158 -16.90 20.40 29.21
N PRO A 159 -17.28 21.70 29.23
CA PRO A 159 -18.00 22.30 30.34
C PRO A 159 -19.22 21.46 30.74
N HIS A 160 -19.22 21.00 31.98
CA HIS A 160 -20.14 19.96 32.44
C HIS A 160 -20.47 20.07 33.93
N VAL A 161 -21.46 19.31 34.36
CA VAL A 161 -21.80 19.06 35.76
C VAL A 161 -22.21 17.61 35.94
N ILE A 162 -21.78 16.98 37.03
CA ILE A 162 -22.21 15.64 37.42
C ILE A 162 -23.30 15.78 38.48
N GLY A 163 -24.41 15.07 38.31
CA GLY A 163 -25.53 15.12 39.24
C GLY A 163 -26.58 14.04 38.97
N ARG A 164 -27.73 14.16 39.60
CA ARG A 164 -28.88 13.25 39.41
C ARG A 164 -30.11 14.08 39.04
N VAL A 165 -30.91 13.56 38.11
CA VAL A 165 -32.15 14.19 37.65
C VAL A 165 -33.26 13.15 37.50
N SER A 166 -34.49 13.58 37.76
CA SER A 166 -35.71 12.77 37.66
C SER A 166 -36.74 13.40 36.71
N SER A 167 -36.49 14.63 36.26
CA SER A 167 -37.39 15.44 35.42
C SER A 167 -36.61 16.39 34.51
N TYR A 168 -37.26 16.89 33.46
CA TYR A 168 -36.67 17.91 32.57
C TYR A 168 -36.40 19.24 33.31
N ASP A 169 -37.23 19.59 34.29
CA ASP A 169 -37.04 20.79 35.10
C ASP A 169 -35.81 20.68 36.00
N GLU A 170 -35.56 19.50 36.60
CA GLU A 170 -34.31 19.21 37.33
C GLU A 170 -33.08 19.25 36.41
N LEU A 171 -33.15 18.67 35.21
CA LEU A 171 -32.07 18.75 34.22
C LEU A 171 -31.78 20.19 33.81
N SER A 172 -32.83 20.97 33.55
CA SER A 172 -32.73 22.38 33.17
C SER A 172 -32.15 23.23 34.30
N ALA A 173 -32.57 22.99 35.55
CA ALA A 173 -32.03 23.70 36.72
C ALA A 173 -30.56 23.35 36.96
N LEU A 174 -30.18 22.07 36.84
CA LEU A 174 -28.81 21.60 36.97
C LEU A 174 -27.89 22.21 35.90
N ALA A 175 -28.33 22.21 34.64
CA ALA A 175 -27.58 22.79 33.52
C ALA A 175 -27.43 24.32 33.61
N HIS A 176 -28.49 25.04 34.01
CA HIS A 176 -28.43 26.49 34.22
C HIS A 176 -27.56 26.86 35.42
N GLY A 177 -27.62 26.11 36.52
CA GLY A 177 -26.77 26.31 37.69
C GLY A 177 -25.27 26.17 37.38
N ALA A 178 -24.93 25.33 36.39
CA ALA A 178 -23.57 25.15 35.88
C ALA A 178 -23.24 26.01 34.65
N GLY A 179 -24.15 26.87 34.18
CA GLY A 179 -23.91 27.78 33.05
C GLY A 179 -23.84 27.12 31.66
N LEU A 180 -24.41 25.92 31.49
CA LEU A 180 -24.28 25.13 30.26
C LEU A 180 -25.23 25.56 29.12
N GLY A 181 -26.40 26.12 29.47
CA GLY A 181 -27.46 26.50 28.52
C GLY A 181 -28.49 25.40 28.23
N ASP A 182 -29.24 25.54 27.14
CA ASP A 182 -30.41 24.70 26.81
C ASP A 182 -30.15 23.57 25.78
N ASP A 183 -28.98 23.55 25.12
CA ASP A 183 -28.61 22.51 24.14
C ASP A 183 -27.53 21.61 24.76
N LEU A 184 -27.95 20.43 25.20
CA LEU A 184 -27.22 19.59 26.14
C LEU A 184 -26.87 18.22 25.56
N VAL A 185 -25.78 17.67 26.07
CA VAL A 185 -25.44 16.25 25.97
C VAL A 185 -25.49 15.65 27.38
N VAL A 186 -26.20 14.55 27.56
CA VAL A 186 -26.34 13.84 28.83
C VAL A 186 -25.76 12.45 28.69
N GLU A 187 -24.87 12.05 29.59
CA GLU A 187 -24.28 10.72 29.60
C GLU A 187 -24.57 9.97 30.89
N ALA A 188 -25.03 8.73 30.76
CA ALA A 188 -25.09 7.77 31.86
C ALA A 188 -23.70 7.20 32.16
N ALA A 189 -23.53 6.63 33.36
CA ALA A 189 -22.23 6.14 33.83
C ALA A 189 -21.65 4.98 33.02
N TYR A 190 -22.50 4.16 32.39
CA TYR A 190 -22.12 2.98 31.60
C TYR A 190 -22.99 2.86 30.35
N GLY A 191 -22.41 2.39 29.25
CA GLY A 191 -23.08 2.07 27.99
C GLY A 191 -22.09 1.62 26.93
N ASN A 192 -22.59 1.24 25.75
CA ASN A 192 -21.77 0.71 24.65
C ASN A 192 -22.07 1.47 23.35
N ALA A 193 -21.04 1.82 22.58
CA ALA A 193 -21.16 2.42 21.24
C ALA A 193 -22.18 3.58 21.17
N GLY A 194 -22.12 4.52 22.12
CA GLY A 194 -22.99 5.71 22.18
C GLY A 194 -24.39 5.47 22.77
N SER A 195 -24.76 4.26 23.19
CA SER A 195 -26.11 3.97 23.72
C SER A 195 -26.47 4.70 25.03
N ALA A 196 -25.46 5.19 25.75
CA ALA A 196 -25.60 5.97 26.99
C ALA A 196 -25.49 7.49 26.80
N THR A 197 -25.37 7.98 25.56
CA THR A 197 -25.15 9.40 25.24
C THR A 197 -26.40 9.98 24.57
N PHE A 198 -27.06 10.91 25.25
CA PHE A 198 -28.36 11.47 24.88
C PHE A 198 -28.24 12.96 24.54
N PHE A 199 -28.95 13.41 23.52
CA PHE A 199 -28.98 14.82 23.10
C PHE A 199 -30.32 15.45 23.50
N VAL A 200 -30.28 16.53 24.27
CA VAL A 200 -31.49 17.17 24.82
C VAL A 200 -31.50 18.66 24.50
N ARG A 201 -32.46 19.10 23.68
CA ARG A 201 -32.71 20.52 23.39
C ARG A 201 -34.18 20.86 23.60
N GLY A 202 -34.64 20.74 24.85
CA GLY A 202 -36.03 20.96 25.25
C GLY A 202 -36.76 19.67 25.65
N LEU A 203 -37.95 19.86 26.25
CA LEU A 203 -38.80 18.79 26.78
C LEU A 203 -39.10 17.67 25.76
N ARG A 204 -39.27 18.01 24.47
CA ARG A 204 -39.56 17.01 23.43
C ARG A 204 -38.43 15.99 23.24
N ASP A 205 -37.18 16.43 23.35
CA ASP A 205 -36.03 15.53 23.21
C ASP A 205 -35.85 14.72 24.49
N TRP A 206 -36.05 15.36 25.65
CA TRP A 206 -36.13 14.68 26.94
C TRP A 206 -37.14 13.54 26.95
N ASP A 207 -38.37 13.75 26.47
CA ASP A 207 -39.42 12.72 26.44
C ASP A 207 -39.03 11.48 25.62
N GLN A 208 -38.08 11.61 24.67
CA GLN A 208 -37.56 10.50 23.87
C GLN A 208 -36.43 9.73 24.56
N CYS A 209 -35.66 10.36 25.45
CA CYS A 209 -34.48 9.75 26.10
C CYS A 209 -34.60 9.56 27.62
N ALA A 210 -35.65 10.10 28.26
CA ALA A 210 -35.81 10.08 29.72
C ALA A 210 -35.69 8.67 30.33
N GLY A 211 -36.15 7.63 29.63
CA GLY A 211 -36.04 6.24 30.09
C GLY A 211 -34.60 5.72 30.25
N GLY A 212 -33.61 6.32 29.58
CA GLY A 212 -32.18 6.00 29.77
C GLY A 212 -31.47 6.84 30.83
N ILE A 213 -32.07 7.98 31.22
CA ILE A 213 -31.49 8.99 32.12
C ILE A 213 -32.09 8.89 33.53
N VAL A 214 -33.41 8.78 33.63
CA VAL A 214 -34.13 8.75 34.90
C VAL A 214 -33.85 7.43 35.62
N GLY A 215 -33.46 7.54 36.90
CA GLY A 215 -33.11 6.38 37.72
C GLY A 215 -31.63 6.05 37.73
N GLN A 216 -30.82 6.64 36.84
CA GLN A 216 -29.35 6.58 36.95
C GLN A 216 -28.91 7.20 38.30
N PRO A 217 -27.92 6.62 39.00
CA PRO A 217 -27.41 7.18 40.26
C PRO A 217 -26.79 8.56 40.07
N GLU A 218 -25.96 8.70 39.03
CA GLU A 218 -25.31 9.92 38.57
C GLU A 218 -25.24 9.94 37.05
N ILE A 219 -25.35 11.13 36.46
CA ILE A 219 -25.19 11.43 35.04
C ILE A 219 -24.21 12.60 34.87
N LYS A 220 -23.53 12.67 33.72
CA LYS A 220 -22.72 13.81 33.29
C LYS A 220 -23.56 14.64 32.32
N VAL A 221 -23.85 15.89 32.66
CA VAL A 221 -24.56 16.85 31.80
C VAL A 221 -23.53 17.82 31.26
N MET A 222 -23.43 17.93 29.93
CA MET A 222 -22.45 18.76 29.24
C MET A 222 -23.15 19.79 28.34
N LYS A 223 -22.53 20.95 28.16
CA LYS A 223 -22.88 21.86 27.08
C LYS A 223 -22.62 21.17 25.73
N ARG A 224 -23.54 21.27 24.78
CA ARG A 224 -23.29 20.81 23.41
C ARG A 224 -22.33 21.74 22.66
N ILE A 225 -21.32 21.14 22.04
CA ILE A 225 -20.31 21.82 21.22
C ILE A 225 -20.33 21.31 19.78
N ARG A 226 -19.77 22.08 18.84
CA ARG A 226 -19.67 21.68 17.43
C ARG A 226 -18.33 20.97 17.19
N ASN A 227 -18.27 19.68 17.50
CA ASN A 227 -17.02 18.94 17.51
C ASN A 227 -16.76 18.01 16.30
N VAL A 228 -15.54 17.49 16.29
CA VAL A 228 -15.11 16.25 15.63
C VAL A 228 -14.59 15.33 16.71
N GLU A 229 -14.90 14.04 16.61
CA GLU A 229 -14.38 13.02 17.52
C GLU A 229 -13.08 12.41 16.96
N VAL A 230 -12.07 12.30 17.82
CA VAL A 230 -10.74 11.78 17.51
C VAL A 230 -10.38 10.73 18.55
N CYS A 231 -10.20 9.50 18.09
CA CYS A 231 -9.75 8.36 18.88
C CYS A 231 -8.22 8.31 18.91
N ILE A 232 -7.64 8.05 20.09
CA ILE A 232 -6.23 7.67 20.28
C ILE A 232 -6.18 6.43 21.16
N GLU A 233 -5.53 5.37 20.68
CA GLU A 233 -5.19 4.20 21.50
C GLU A 233 -3.79 4.33 22.12
N ALA A 234 -3.64 3.81 23.32
CA ALA A 234 -2.40 3.83 24.08
C ALA A 234 -2.26 2.56 24.94
N THR A 235 -1.07 2.35 25.50
CA THR A 235 -0.81 1.24 26.42
C THR A 235 -0.03 1.73 27.63
N VAL A 236 -0.59 1.54 28.82
CA VAL A 236 0.09 1.78 30.10
C VAL A 236 1.03 0.60 30.40
N THR A 237 2.33 0.84 30.40
CA THR A 237 3.35 -0.13 30.82
C THR A 237 3.92 0.23 32.19
N ARG A 238 4.73 -0.66 32.78
CA ARG A 238 5.51 -0.37 33.99
C ARG A 238 6.55 0.74 33.82
N HIS A 239 6.95 1.03 32.59
CA HIS A 239 7.94 2.06 32.23
C HIS A 239 7.32 3.38 31.75
N GLY A 240 5.99 3.47 31.69
CA GLY A 240 5.24 4.63 31.18
C GLY A 240 4.23 4.27 30.09
N THR A 241 3.57 5.27 29.52
CA THR A 241 2.49 5.07 28.54
C THR A 241 3.01 5.18 27.11
N VAL A 242 2.89 4.13 26.29
CA VAL A 242 3.13 4.19 24.83
C VAL A 242 1.87 4.73 24.17
N ILE A 243 2.00 5.83 23.42
CA ILE A 243 0.88 6.56 22.85
C ILE A 243 0.86 6.36 21.33
N GLY A 244 -0.20 5.71 20.85
CA GLY A 244 -0.50 5.52 19.45
C GLY A 244 -0.92 6.81 18.73
N PRO A 245 -1.50 6.67 17.54
CA PRO A 245 -1.81 7.76 16.63
C PRO A 245 -3.20 8.35 16.86
N ALA A 246 -3.42 9.56 16.34
CA ALA A 246 -4.74 10.17 16.24
C ALA A 246 -5.49 9.65 15.01
N MET A 247 -6.76 9.27 15.21
CA MET A 247 -7.63 8.69 14.20
C MET A 247 -8.98 9.42 14.25
N THR A 248 -9.52 9.82 13.10
CA THR A 248 -10.87 10.44 13.08
C THR A 248 -11.91 9.34 13.30
N SER A 249 -12.81 9.51 14.28
CA SER A 249 -13.92 8.58 14.49
C SER A 249 -15.07 8.84 13.52
N LEU A 250 -15.64 7.77 12.98
CA LEU A 250 -16.79 7.81 12.09
C LEU A 250 -18.04 7.43 12.90
N VAL A 251 -18.88 8.42 13.20
CA VAL A 251 -20.03 8.27 14.08
C VAL A 251 -21.33 8.68 13.36
N GLY A 252 -22.38 7.87 13.51
CA GLY A 252 -23.73 8.23 13.11
C GLY A 252 -24.00 8.33 11.60
N TYR A 253 -23.23 7.63 10.77
CA TYR A 253 -23.45 7.60 9.32
C TYR A 253 -24.70 6.74 8.99
N PRO A 254 -25.81 7.32 8.49
CA PRO A 254 -27.04 6.57 8.21
C PRO A 254 -26.88 5.57 7.06
N GLU A 255 -25.80 5.67 6.28
CA GLU A 255 -25.41 4.69 5.27
C GLU A 255 -24.75 3.41 5.86
N LEU A 256 -24.43 3.41 7.16
CA LEU A 256 -23.68 2.35 7.87
C LEU A 256 -24.31 1.88 9.18
N THR A 257 -25.11 2.73 9.84
CA THR A 257 -25.76 2.42 11.13
C THR A 257 -27.10 3.15 11.29
N PRO A 258 -28.14 2.52 11.84
CA PRO A 258 -29.41 3.18 12.12
C PRO A 258 -29.33 4.17 13.31
N TYR A 259 -28.27 4.09 14.13
CA TYR A 259 -28.15 4.84 15.37
C TYR A 259 -27.27 6.09 15.22
N ARG A 260 -27.81 7.27 15.55
CA ARG A 260 -27.13 8.57 15.37
C ARG A 260 -25.84 8.76 16.18
N GLY A 261 -25.70 8.07 17.30
CA GLY A 261 -24.51 8.14 18.17
C GLY A 261 -23.59 6.93 18.04
N ALA A 262 -23.90 5.97 17.16
CA ALA A 262 -23.08 4.77 17.05
C ALA A 262 -21.81 5.01 16.23
N TRP A 263 -20.68 4.62 16.81
CA TRP A 263 -19.43 4.42 16.11
C TRP A 263 -19.60 3.37 14.99
N CYS A 264 -19.06 3.67 13.82
CA CYS A 264 -19.13 2.83 12.63
C CYS A 264 -17.79 2.76 11.87
N GLY A 265 -16.67 3.15 12.51
CA GLY A 265 -15.33 3.03 11.96
C GLY A 265 -14.37 4.16 12.33
N ASN A 266 -13.15 4.11 11.78
CA ASN A 266 -12.12 5.12 11.96
C ASN A 266 -11.36 5.38 10.66
N ASP A 267 -10.93 6.63 10.46
CA ASP A 267 -9.99 7.04 9.42
C ASP A 267 -8.64 7.43 10.03
N VAL A 268 -7.59 6.76 9.56
CA VAL A 268 -6.18 7.00 9.90
C VAL A 268 -5.52 7.78 8.77
N TRP A 269 -4.99 8.96 9.09
CA TRP A 269 -4.20 9.77 8.18
C TRP A 269 -3.46 10.89 8.93
N ARG A 270 -2.36 11.38 8.37
CA ARG A 270 -1.48 12.39 9.01
C ARG A 270 -2.19 13.67 9.46
N GLY A 271 -3.28 14.07 8.79
CA GLY A 271 -4.03 15.30 9.08
C GLY A 271 -5.26 15.12 9.97
N ALA A 272 -5.46 13.96 10.61
CA ALA A 272 -6.57 13.71 11.52
C ALA A 272 -6.69 14.77 12.65
N LEU A 273 -5.55 15.35 13.06
CA LEU A 273 -5.49 16.58 13.86
C LEU A 273 -4.41 17.54 13.30
N PRO A 274 -4.58 18.88 13.46
CA PRO A 274 -3.51 19.85 13.24
C PRO A 274 -2.32 19.61 14.19
N PRO A 275 -1.05 19.87 13.81
CA PRO A 275 0.12 19.50 14.61
C PRO A 275 0.13 20.01 16.07
N ALA A 276 -0.42 21.19 16.34
CA ALA A 276 -0.56 21.72 17.70
C ALA A 276 -1.57 20.90 18.53
N GLN A 277 -2.70 20.56 17.93
CA GLN A 277 -3.73 19.70 18.54
C GLN A 277 -3.23 18.26 18.69
N THR A 278 -2.45 17.74 17.74
CA THR A 278 -1.81 16.41 17.86
C THR A 278 -0.92 16.34 19.11
N ARG A 279 -0.17 17.40 19.41
CA ARG A 279 0.65 17.45 20.64
C ARG A 279 -0.21 17.54 21.88
N ALA A 280 -1.18 18.46 21.93
CA ALA A 280 -2.08 18.61 23.08
C ALA A 280 -2.86 17.32 23.37
N ALA A 281 -3.34 16.62 22.33
CA ALA A 281 -3.98 15.32 22.44
C ALA A 281 -3.05 14.26 23.04
N ARG A 282 -1.78 14.18 22.59
CA ARG A 282 -0.79 13.25 23.16
C ARG A 282 -0.45 13.60 24.61
N GLU A 283 -0.38 14.88 24.98
CA GLU A 283 -0.21 15.32 26.37
C GLU A 283 -1.41 14.93 27.26
N MET A 284 -2.64 15.05 26.75
CA MET A 284 -3.85 14.60 27.46
C MET A 284 -3.84 13.07 27.66
N VAL A 285 -3.52 12.30 26.62
CA VAL A 285 -3.46 10.82 26.70
C VAL A 285 -2.31 10.36 27.62
N ALA A 286 -1.17 11.07 27.66
CA ALA A 286 -0.09 10.81 28.61
C ALA A 286 -0.59 10.95 30.07
N LYS A 287 -1.24 12.08 30.40
CA LYS A 287 -1.82 12.33 31.73
C LYS A 287 -2.87 11.29 32.11
N LEU A 288 -3.73 10.88 31.18
CA LEU A 288 -4.72 9.83 31.40
C LEU A 288 -4.05 8.46 31.62
N GLY A 289 -2.97 8.17 30.90
CA GLY A 289 -2.12 7.01 31.17
C GLY A 289 -1.50 7.03 32.57
N ASP A 290 -1.07 8.20 33.06
CA ASP A 290 -0.56 8.36 34.44
C ASP A 290 -1.66 8.24 35.50
N VAL A 291 -2.90 8.66 35.19
CA VAL A 291 -4.09 8.40 36.04
C VAL A 291 -4.33 6.90 36.13
N LEU A 292 -4.53 6.23 34.98
CA LEU A 292 -4.73 4.78 34.91
C LEU A 292 -3.60 4.02 35.63
N SER A 293 -2.35 4.43 35.41
CA SER A 293 -1.18 3.83 36.04
C SER A 293 -1.20 3.90 37.58
N ARG A 294 -1.65 5.03 38.14
CA ARG A 294 -1.82 5.25 39.59
C ARG A 294 -2.97 4.44 40.17
N GLU A 295 -4.05 4.26 39.42
CA GLU A 295 -5.18 3.38 39.78
C GLU A 295 -4.83 1.88 39.67
N GLY A 296 -3.58 1.53 39.33
CA GLY A 296 -3.11 0.15 39.20
C GLY A 296 -3.43 -0.51 37.86
N TYR A 297 -3.96 0.25 36.89
CA TYR A 297 -4.23 -0.24 35.54
C TYR A 297 -2.92 -0.42 34.75
N ARG A 298 -2.84 -1.50 33.97
CA ARG A 298 -1.77 -1.78 33.00
C ARG A 298 -2.41 -2.35 31.74
N GLY A 299 -1.76 -2.18 30.59
CA GLY A 299 -2.30 -2.64 29.32
C GLY A 299 -3.03 -1.56 28.53
N TYR A 300 -3.99 -2.01 27.71
CA TYR A 300 -4.40 -1.33 26.49
C TYR A 300 -5.69 -0.51 26.69
N PHE A 301 -5.67 0.77 26.35
CA PHE A 301 -6.82 1.66 26.46
C PHE A 301 -6.96 2.59 25.25
N GLU A 302 -8.18 3.09 25.06
CA GLU A 302 -8.56 4.07 24.05
C GLU A 302 -9.07 5.34 24.74
N VAL A 303 -8.82 6.49 24.12
CA VAL A 303 -9.34 7.79 24.54
C VAL A 303 -10.03 8.45 23.37
N ASP A 304 -11.31 8.79 23.56
CA ASP A 304 -12.08 9.60 22.62
C ASP A 304 -11.99 11.06 23.03
N LEU A 305 -11.39 11.87 22.16
CA LEU A 305 -11.22 13.30 22.31
C LEU A 305 -12.18 14.05 21.38
N LEU A 306 -12.70 15.17 21.87
CA LEU A 306 -13.62 16.04 21.15
C LEU A 306 -12.89 17.33 20.78
N HIS A 307 -12.60 17.52 19.50
CA HIS A 307 -12.03 18.77 18.98
C HIS A 307 -13.18 19.76 18.70
N ASP A 308 -13.31 20.79 19.53
CA ASP A 308 -14.30 21.85 19.37
C ASP A 308 -13.91 22.74 18.18
N LEU A 309 -14.73 22.74 17.13
CA LEU A 309 -14.49 23.51 15.91
C LEU A 309 -14.88 25.00 16.05
N ASP A 310 -15.52 25.40 17.14
CA ASP A 310 -15.83 26.81 17.45
C ASP A 310 -14.75 27.44 18.34
N ALA A 311 -14.20 26.70 19.29
CA ALA A 311 -13.15 27.17 20.21
C ALA A 311 -11.71 26.84 19.74
N ASP A 312 -11.52 25.84 18.88
CA ASP A 312 -10.23 25.21 18.57
C ASP A 312 -9.55 24.64 19.84
N GLU A 313 -10.35 24.03 20.72
CA GLU A 313 -9.91 23.36 21.95
C GLU A 313 -10.16 21.85 21.89
N LEU A 314 -9.36 21.06 22.62
CA LEU A 314 -9.56 19.62 22.79
C LEU A 314 -10.12 19.33 24.18
N TYR A 315 -11.16 18.49 24.22
CA TYR A 315 -11.77 18.01 25.44
C TYR A 315 -11.81 16.49 25.50
N LEU A 316 -11.80 15.92 26.71
CA LEU A 316 -12.09 14.52 26.94
C LEU A 316 -13.59 14.24 26.68
N GLY A 317 -13.86 13.31 25.76
CA GLY A 317 -15.14 12.63 25.64
C GLY A 317 -15.20 11.44 26.60
N GLU A 318 -14.45 10.39 26.29
CA GLU A 318 -14.50 9.09 26.98
C GLU A 318 -13.10 8.44 27.11
N VAL A 319 -12.93 7.57 28.09
CA VAL A 319 -11.78 6.65 28.19
C VAL A 319 -12.33 5.23 28.23
N ASN A 320 -11.92 4.41 27.27
CA ASN A 320 -12.26 2.99 27.18
C ASN A 320 -11.05 2.17 27.68
N PRO A 321 -11.00 1.69 28.94
CA PRO A 321 -9.85 0.99 29.52
C PRO A 321 -9.75 -0.48 29.05
N ARG A 322 -9.80 -0.70 27.73
CA ARG A 322 -9.85 -2.01 27.08
C ARG A 322 -9.38 -1.93 25.62
N LEU A 323 -9.26 -3.10 24.99
CA LEU A 323 -9.28 -3.22 23.53
C LEU A 323 -10.59 -2.64 22.97
N SER A 324 -10.50 -2.01 21.80
CA SER A 324 -11.59 -1.25 21.20
C SER A 324 -11.94 -1.70 19.78
N GLY A 325 -12.87 -0.99 19.14
CA GLY A 325 -13.15 -1.13 17.71
C GLY A 325 -12.04 -0.61 16.80
N ALA A 326 -11.23 0.34 17.29
CA ALA A 326 -10.13 0.97 16.57
C ALA A 326 -8.82 0.14 16.59
N SER A 327 -8.66 -0.78 17.55
CA SER A 327 -7.50 -1.68 17.70
C SER A 327 -7.00 -2.39 16.41
N PRO A 328 -7.85 -2.77 15.43
CA PRO A 328 -7.40 -3.24 14.12
C PRO A 328 -6.48 -2.25 13.40
N MET A 329 -6.82 -0.96 13.44
CA MET A 329 -6.16 0.10 12.69
C MET A 329 -4.78 0.38 13.28
N THR A 330 -4.67 0.49 14.59
CA THR A 330 -3.36 0.66 15.26
C THR A 330 -2.51 -0.61 15.21
N ASN A 331 -3.10 -1.80 15.05
CA ASN A 331 -2.36 -3.02 14.78
C ASN A 331 -1.99 -3.20 13.29
N LEU A 332 -2.67 -2.48 12.39
CA LEU A 332 -2.40 -2.43 10.95
C LEU A 332 -1.25 -1.46 10.65
N THR A 333 -1.29 -0.25 11.20
CA THR A 333 -0.39 0.89 10.91
C THR A 333 1.01 0.75 11.54
N THR A 334 1.59 -0.43 11.39
CA THR A 334 2.91 -0.78 11.95
C THR A 334 4.08 -0.30 11.10
N GLU A 335 3.84 0.05 9.84
CA GLU A 335 4.83 0.76 9.02
C GLU A 335 5.02 2.20 9.53
N ALA A 336 3.94 2.91 9.93
CA ALA A 336 4.01 4.22 10.58
C ALA A 336 4.92 4.26 11.82
N TYR A 337 4.88 3.22 12.65
CA TYR A 337 5.70 3.12 13.86
C TYR A 337 7.15 2.73 13.59
N ALA A 338 7.45 2.19 12.40
CA ALA A 338 8.72 1.55 12.04
C ALA A 338 9.19 0.41 12.99
N ASP A 339 8.29 -0.10 13.85
CA ASP A 339 8.64 -0.89 15.03
C ASP A 339 7.83 -2.21 15.13
N MET A 340 6.64 -2.15 15.75
CA MET A 340 5.75 -3.27 16.07
C MET A 340 4.32 -2.76 16.41
N PRO A 341 3.27 -3.61 16.43
CA PRO A 341 1.93 -3.23 16.85
C PRO A 341 1.87 -2.76 18.31
N LEU A 342 1.03 -1.77 18.60
CA LEU A 342 0.80 -1.26 19.96
C LEU A 342 0.37 -2.38 20.94
N PHE A 343 -0.36 -3.39 20.45
CA PHE A 343 -0.83 -4.50 21.30
C PHE A 343 0.31 -5.36 21.90
N LEU A 344 1.50 -5.37 21.30
CA LEU A 344 2.62 -6.13 21.88
C LEU A 344 3.11 -5.54 23.20
N PHE A 345 2.99 -4.23 23.40
CA PHE A 345 3.31 -3.59 24.69
C PHE A 345 2.31 -3.99 25.78
N HIS A 346 1.04 -4.19 25.44
CA HIS A 346 0.05 -4.71 26.38
C HIS A 346 0.40 -6.15 26.76
N LEU A 347 0.74 -7.00 25.78
CA LEU A 347 1.14 -8.38 26.06
C LEU A 347 2.40 -8.46 26.95
N LEU A 348 3.37 -7.54 26.81
CA LEU A 348 4.57 -7.53 27.65
C LEU A 348 4.25 -7.46 29.15
N GLU A 349 3.17 -6.78 29.57
CA GLU A 349 2.77 -6.72 30.99
C GLU A 349 2.18 -8.03 31.52
N TYR A 350 1.74 -8.93 30.64
CA TYR A 350 1.13 -10.22 30.99
C TYR A 350 1.98 -11.42 30.59
N MET A 351 3.16 -11.23 30.01
CA MET A 351 4.10 -12.30 29.69
C MET A 351 5.12 -12.46 30.82
N ASP A 352 5.56 -13.71 31.06
CA ASP A 352 6.51 -14.02 32.13
C ASP A 352 7.95 -13.69 31.70
N VAL A 353 8.22 -12.41 31.48
CA VAL A 353 9.49 -11.90 30.96
C VAL A 353 9.79 -10.51 31.54
N ASP A 354 11.05 -10.28 31.86
CA ASP A 354 11.55 -8.97 32.26
C ASP A 354 12.01 -8.19 31.02
N TYR A 355 11.81 -6.88 31.00
CA TYR A 355 12.11 -6.06 29.83
C TYR A 355 12.40 -4.61 30.21
N GLU A 356 13.21 -3.93 29.40
CA GLU A 356 13.58 -2.52 29.54
C GLU A 356 13.29 -1.78 28.23
N LEU A 357 12.51 -0.69 28.32
CA LEU A 357 12.09 0.12 27.18
C LEU A 357 12.12 1.61 27.50
N ASP A 358 12.76 2.37 26.61
CA ASP A 358 12.72 3.83 26.61
C ASP A 358 11.41 4.32 25.97
N ILE A 359 10.40 4.53 26.81
CA ILE A 359 9.05 4.97 26.40
C ILE A 359 9.08 6.38 25.81
N GLU A 360 9.97 7.26 26.28
CA GLU A 360 10.13 8.62 25.75
C GLU A 360 10.67 8.58 24.31
N ALA A 361 11.75 7.83 24.06
CA ALA A 361 12.30 7.66 22.72
C ALA A 361 11.34 6.96 21.75
N ILE A 362 10.48 6.06 22.24
CA ILE A 362 9.38 5.47 21.46
C ILE A 362 8.36 6.56 21.10
N ASN A 363 7.82 7.27 22.09
CA ASN A 363 6.81 8.30 21.89
C ASN A 363 7.30 9.46 21.02
N SER A 364 8.56 9.89 21.13
CA SER A 364 9.19 10.92 20.27
C SER A 364 9.52 10.41 18.86
N ARG A 365 9.61 9.09 18.65
CA ARG A 365 9.65 8.50 17.31
C ARG A 365 8.26 8.46 16.70
N TRP A 366 7.25 8.09 17.47
CA TRP A 366 5.88 7.96 17.00
C TRP A 366 5.15 9.31 16.84
N GLU A 367 5.50 10.37 17.61
CA GLU A 367 4.98 11.75 17.41
C GLU A 367 5.35 12.33 16.03
N ARG A 368 6.48 11.91 15.45
CA ARG A 368 6.87 12.33 14.10
C ARG A 368 5.89 11.86 13.02
N GLY A 369 5.03 10.89 13.37
CA GLY A 369 3.81 10.56 12.66
C GLY A 369 3.99 9.79 11.37
N TYR A 370 2.85 9.58 10.71
CA TYR A 370 2.73 8.93 9.41
C TYR A 370 3.56 9.58 8.32
N GLY A 371 3.98 8.76 7.34
CA GLY A 371 4.31 9.28 6.01
C GLY A 371 3.10 9.98 5.38
N GLU A 372 3.34 10.92 4.45
CA GLU A 372 2.25 11.68 3.81
C GLU A 372 1.26 10.80 3.02
N ASP A 373 1.70 9.59 2.63
CA ASP A 373 0.95 8.63 1.81
C ASP A 373 0.29 7.49 2.63
N GLU A 374 0.51 7.39 3.96
CA GLU A 374 -0.04 6.28 4.76
C GLU A 374 -1.45 6.62 5.26
N VAL A 375 -2.45 6.08 4.58
CA VAL A 375 -3.87 6.38 4.80
C VAL A 375 -4.70 5.10 4.80
N TRP A 376 -5.49 4.91 5.85
CA TRP A 376 -6.33 3.73 6.03
C TRP A 376 -7.69 4.11 6.55
N GLY A 377 -8.72 3.45 6.03
CA GLY A 377 -10.08 3.54 6.55
C GLY A 377 -10.54 2.21 7.13
N GLN A 378 -11.53 2.28 8.02
CA GLN A 378 -12.25 1.14 8.56
C GLN A 378 -13.72 1.51 8.64
N LEU A 379 -14.59 0.59 8.21
CA LEU A 379 -16.04 0.71 8.28
C LEU A 379 -16.65 -0.54 8.90
N ILE A 380 -17.58 -0.33 9.83
CA ILE A 380 -18.50 -1.34 10.32
C ILE A 380 -19.82 -1.12 9.62
N MET A 381 -20.31 -2.15 8.93
CA MET A 381 -21.57 -2.12 8.21
C MET A 381 -22.63 -2.83 9.03
N SER A 382 -23.61 -2.09 9.54
CA SER A 382 -24.84 -2.63 10.12
C SER A 382 -26.00 -2.49 9.15
N GLU A 383 -26.99 -3.36 9.28
CA GLU A 383 -28.27 -3.22 8.58
C GLU A 383 -29.02 -1.97 9.06
N THR A 384 -29.54 -1.20 8.10
CA THR A 384 -30.21 0.09 8.33
C THR A 384 -31.69 0.07 7.94
N SER A 385 -32.15 -1.00 7.30
CA SER A 385 -33.56 -1.20 6.97
C SER A 385 -34.30 -1.85 8.16
N PRO A 386 -35.56 -1.46 8.45
CA PRO A 386 -36.42 -2.14 9.41
C PRO A 386 -36.97 -3.50 8.90
N ASP A 387 -36.59 -3.93 7.69
CA ASP A 387 -37.01 -5.22 7.14
C ASP A 387 -36.50 -6.39 8.00
N LEU A 388 -37.30 -7.46 8.10
CA LEU A 388 -36.90 -8.73 8.70
C LEU A 388 -36.83 -9.82 7.63
N GLU A 389 -35.63 -10.21 7.23
CA GLU A 389 -35.37 -11.19 6.17
C GLU A 389 -34.32 -12.24 6.60
N LEU A 390 -34.08 -13.24 5.75
CA LEU A 390 -33.04 -14.25 5.94
C LEU A 390 -31.95 -14.09 4.88
N PHE A 391 -30.68 -14.07 5.28
CA PHE A 391 -29.57 -14.08 4.34
C PHE A 391 -29.51 -15.41 3.59
N THR A 392 -29.82 -15.41 2.29
CA THR A 392 -29.68 -16.60 1.42
C THR A 392 -28.25 -16.76 0.88
N ALA A 393 -27.52 -15.65 0.79
CA ALA A 393 -26.10 -15.58 0.49
C ALA A 393 -25.52 -14.29 1.10
N THR A 394 -24.24 -14.30 1.49
CA THR A 394 -23.50 -13.12 1.93
C THR A 394 -22.11 -13.06 1.27
N PRO A 395 -21.45 -11.89 1.20
CA PRO A 395 -20.14 -11.77 0.56
C PRO A 395 -19.06 -12.57 1.31
N ARG A 396 -18.16 -13.22 0.56
CA ARG A 396 -17.03 -13.96 1.15
C ARG A 396 -15.96 -13.01 1.70
N THR A 397 -15.31 -13.42 2.79
CA THR A 397 -14.16 -12.68 3.35
C THR A 397 -12.95 -12.74 2.43
N GLY A 398 -12.27 -11.61 2.30
CA GLY A 398 -11.08 -11.47 1.47
C GLY A 398 -10.96 -10.09 0.83
N MET A 399 -10.21 -10.04 -0.26
CA MET A 399 -9.94 -8.83 -1.03
C MET A 399 -11.06 -8.62 -2.05
N TRP A 400 -11.68 -7.46 -2.01
CA TRP A 400 -12.67 -7.01 -3.00
C TRP A 400 -12.11 -5.82 -3.76
N ARG A 401 -12.27 -5.80 -5.08
CA ARG A 401 -11.85 -4.69 -5.95
C ARG A 401 -13.04 -3.82 -6.32
N LEU A 402 -12.89 -2.51 -6.13
CA LEU A 402 -13.75 -1.49 -6.70
C LEU A 402 -13.26 -1.17 -8.12
N ASN A 403 -14.04 -1.55 -9.12
CA ASN A 403 -13.72 -1.33 -10.53
C ASN A 403 -14.06 0.11 -10.94
N HIS A 404 -13.42 0.60 -12.01
CA HIS A 404 -13.60 1.98 -12.50
C HIS A 404 -15.03 2.32 -12.96
N ASP A 405 -15.90 1.32 -13.19
CA ASP A 405 -17.33 1.51 -13.48
C ASP A 405 -18.22 1.54 -12.22
N GLY A 406 -17.62 1.53 -11.03
CA GLY A 406 -18.30 1.54 -9.74
C GLY A 406 -18.74 0.14 -9.25
N ARG A 407 -18.52 -0.94 -10.00
CA ARG A 407 -18.84 -2.30 -9.54
C ARG A 407 -17.82 -2.81 -8.55
N VAL A 408 -18.27 -3.50 -7.51
CA VAL A 408 -17.41 -4.25 -6.59
C VAL A 408 -17.35 -5.72 -7.02
N SER A 409 -16.16 -6.32 -7.02
CA SER A 409 -15.95 -7.73 -7.39
C SER A 409 -14.93 -8.41 -6.47
N PHE A 410 -15.21 -9.62 -6.00
CA PHE A 410 -14.27 -10.42 -5.22
C PHE A 410 -13.00 -10.69 -6.05
N ALA A 411 -11.84 -10.32 -5.52
CA ALA A 411 -10.56 -10.44 -6.19
C ALA A 411 -9.81 -11.72 -5.78
N ARG A 412 -9.73 -11.99 -4.46
CA ARG A 412 -9.11 -13.20 -3.89
C ARG A 412 -9.47 -13.36 -2.43
N GLN A 413 -9.34 -14.59 -1.93
CA GLN A 413 -9.38 -14.88 -0.50
C GLN A 413 -8.16 -14.24 0.19
N GLY A 414 -8.33 -13.81 1.44
CA GLY A 414 -7.28 -13.23 2.25
C GLY A 414 -7.57 -13.44 3.73
N ASN A 415 -6.51 -13.68 4.51
CA ASN A 415 -6.61 -13.90 5.96
C ASN A 415 -6.61 -12.59 6.76
N ASP A 416 -6.05 -11.53 6.18
CA ASP A 416 -6.03 -10.17 6.71
C ASP A 416 -5.88 -9.15 5.57
N TRP A 417 -5.95 -7.87 5.94
CA TRP A 417 -5.75 -6.71 5.07
C TRP A 417 -4.34 -6.58 4.49
N ALA A 418 -3.31 -7.17 5.10
CA ALA A 418 -1.92 -6.96 4.72
C ALA A 418 -1.46 -7.86 3.55
N THR A 419 -2.40 -8.22 2.68
CA THR A 419 -2.18 -8.75 1.32
C THR A 419 -2.76 -7.85 0.23
N MET A 420 -3.34 -6.70 0.58
CA MET A 420 -3.92 -5.70 -0.32
C MET A 420 -2.84 -5.11 -1.25
N LEU A 421 -3.19 -4.86 -2.52
CA LEU A 421 -2.22 -4.43 -3.54
C LEU A 421 -2.16 -2.91 -3.71
N ASP A 422 -3.30 -2.24 -3.66
CA ASP A 422 -3.48 -0.81 -3.95
C ASP A 422 -4.88 -0.33 -3.48
N GLU A 423 -5.13 0.98 -3.58
CA GLU A 423 -6.39 1.63 -3.17
C GLU A 423 -7.64 1.20 -3.96
N SER A 424 -7.50 0.46 -5.07
CA SER A 424 -8.64 -0.14 -5.76
C SER A 424 -9.18 -1.37 -5.04
N GLU A 425 -8.43 -1.91 -4.08
CA GLU A 425 -8.83 -3.03 -3.25
C GLU A 425 -9.22 -2.59 -1.83
N ALA A 426 -10.12 -3.34 -1.22
CA ALA A 426 -10.46 -3.26 0.19
C ALA A 426 -10.57 -4.68 0.75
N PHE A 427 -10.17 -4.87 2.01
CA PHE A 427 -10.45 -6.11 2.73
C PHE A 427 -11.87 -6.05 3.27
N TYR A 428 -12.70 -7.03 2.90
CA TYR A 428 -13.98 -7.26 3.53
C TYR A 428 -13.87 -8.47 4.45
N MET A 429 -14.25 -8.31 5.72
CA MET A 429 -14.45 -9.41 6.65
C MET A 429 -15.95 -9.57 6.92
N ARG A 430 -16.49 -10.73 6.56
CA ARG A 430 -17.87 -11.12 6.82
C ARG A 430 -18.15 -11.23 8.32
N VAL A 431 -19.31 -10.74 8.74
CA VAL A 431 -19.89 -11.06 10.05
C VAL A 431 -21.15 -11.92 9.86
N ALA A 432 -22.13 -11.45 9.07
CA ALA A 432 -23.35 -12.20 8.77
C ALA A 432 -23.11 -13.34 7.76
N ALA A 433 -23.58 -14.55 8.09
CA ALA A 433 -23.50 -15.74 7.26
C ALA A 433 -24.86 -16.09 6.59
N PRO A 434 -24.87 -16.93 5.54
CA PRO A 434 -26.12 -17.46 5.01
C PRO A 434 -26.87 -18.26 6.08
N GLY A 435 -28.15 -17.95 6.30
CA GLY A 435 -28.98 -18.47 7.38
C GLY A 435 -29.14 -17.53 8.59
N ASP A 436 -28.36 -16.45 8.67
CA ASP A 436 -28.58 -15.38 9.65
C ASP A 436 -29.77 -14.50 9.26
N LEU A 437 -30.32 -13.77 10.25
CA LEU A 437 -31.42 -12.83 9.99
C LEU A 437 -30.83 -11.48 9.61
N ARG A 438 -31.42 -10.85 8.59
CA ARG A 438 -31.26 -9.44 8.25
C ARG A 438 -32.33 -8.67 9.02
N CYS A 439 -31.92 -7.85 9.97
CA CYS A 439 -32.79 -6.97 10.76
C CYS A 439 -32.02 -5.72 11.18
N GLU A 440 -32.72 -4.61 11.42
CA GLU A 440 -32.13 -3.32 11.81
C GLU A 440 -31.08 -3.47 12.94
N GLY A 441 -29.87 -2.95 12.71
CA GLY A 441 -28.74 -3.03 13.63
C GLY A 441 -27.86 -4.28 13.50
N ALA A 442 -28.27 -5.32 12.77
CA ALA A 442 -27.46 -6.53 12.57
C ALA A 442 -26.14 -6.24 11.83
N GLN A 443 -25.01 -6.70 12.36
CA GLN A 443 -23.70 -6.50 11.74
C GLN A 443 -23.55 -7.36 10.47
N LEU A 444 -23.44 -6.70 9.32
CA LEU A 444 -23.27 -7.31 8.01
C LEU A 444 -21.80 -7.76 7.82
N GLY A 445 -20.88 -6.84 8.09
CA GLY A 445 -19.45 -7.06 7.89
C GLY A 445 -18.61 -5.83 8.20
N VAL A 446 -17.30 -5.99 8.03
CA VAL A 446 -16.27 -4.97 8.20
C VAL A 446 -15.59 -4.73 6.87
N LEU A 447 -15.36 -3.48 6.50
CA LEU A 447 -14.56 -3.09 5.33
C LEU A 447 -13.34 -2.28 5.76
N ALA A 448 -12.15 -2.64 5.29
CA ALA A 448 -10.91 -1.89 5.49
C ALA A 448 -10.28 -1.55 4.13
N PRO A 449 -10.48 -0.33 3.60
CA PRO A 449 -9.75 0.21 2.44
C PRO A 449 -8.40 0.86 2.81
N ALA A 450 -7.43 0.83 1.89
CA ALA A 450 -6.24 1.67 1.92
C ALA A 450 -6.51 3.11 1.41
N ALA A 451 -7.55 3.74 1.95
CA ALA A 451 -7.97 5.11 1.64
C ALA A 451 -8.93 5.59 2.76
N PRO A 452 -9.19 6.90 2.94
CA PRO A 452 -10.19 7.36 3.90
C PRO A 452 -11.56 6.85 3.48
N ALA A 453 -12.34 6.40 4.45
CA ALA A 453 -13.72 6.04 4.29
C ALA A 453 -14.58 7.29 4.02
N ASP A 454 -14.38 8.42 4.73
CA ASP A 454 -15.02 9.68 4.35
C ASP A 454 -14.18 10.50 3.35
N ARG A 455 -14.32 10.15 2.07
CA ARG A 455 -13.75 10.90 0.94
C ARG A 455 -14.28 12.34 0.80
N ARG A 456 -15.21 12.80 1.67
CA ARG A 456 -15.69 14.19 1.71
C ARG A 456 -14.79 15.13 2.54
N LEU A 457 -13.64 14.63 3.02
CA LEU A 457 -12.66 15.34 3.87
C LEU A 457 -11.38 15.80 3.12
N PRO A 458 -11.43 16.80 2.22
CA PRO A 458 -10.25 17.62 1.92
C PRO A 458 -10.08 18.71 3.00
N ALA A 459 -8.85 19.21 3.13
CA ALA A 459 -8.38 20.14 4.17
C ALA A 459 -9.41 21.19 4.65
N HIS A 460 -9.48 21.36 5.99
CA HIS A 460 -10.28 22.34 6.75
C HIS A 460 -11.80 22.13 6.88
N ARG A 461 -12.42 21.04 6.39
CA ARG A 461 -13.84 20.77 6.69
C ARG A 461 -14.16 19.31 7.01
N ALA A 462 -13.78 18.89 8.22
CA ALA A 462 -14.57 17.89 8.92
C ALA A 462 -16.03 18.37 9.04
N ARG A 463 -16.99 17.51 8.71
CA ARG A 463 -18.41 17.83 8.89
C ARG A 463 -18.73 17.70 10.37
N PRO A 464 -19.34 18.71 11.02
CA PRO A 464 -19.87 18.54 12.36
C PRO A 464 -20.83 17.36 12.41
N ALA A 465 -20.81 16.60 13.51
CA ALA A 465 -21.51 15.32 13.64
C ALA A 465 -23.03 15.34 13.34
N LEU A 466 -23.69 16.51 13.27
CA LEU A 466 -25.16 16.60 13.25
C LEU A 466 -25.84 17.63 12.30
N ASP A 467 -25.12 18.33 11.41
CA ASP A 467 -25.79 19.29 10.51
C ASP A 467 -26.42 18.61 9.27
N ARG A 468 -27.47 17.79 9.49
CA ARG A 468 -28.22 17.08 8.44
C ARG A 468 -29.74 17.17 8.67
N ARG A 469 -30.43 18.02 7.90
CA ARG A 469 -31.90 17.96 7.72
C ARG A 469 -32.29 16.82 6.77
N PRO A 470 -33.46 16.19 6.92
CA PRO A 470 -33.93 15.19 5.95
C PRO A 470 -34.25 15.85 4.61
N GLN A 471 -33.62 15.38 3.53
CA GLN A 471 -34.14 15.56 2.17
C GLN A 471 -35.10 14.41 1.86
N GLY A 472 -36.21 14.73 1.20
CA GLY A 472 -37.41 13.89 1.18
C GLY A 472 -37.24 12.56 0.43
N ALA A 473 -38.03 11.57 0.86
CA ALA A 473 -38.13 10.28 0.21
C ALA A 473 -38.61 10.42 -1.24
N VAL A 474 -37.86 9.84 -2.17
CA VAL A 474 -38.33 9.58 -3.54
C VAL A 474 -38.85 8.15 -3.58
N ARG A 475 -40.16 7.97 -3.77
CA ARG A 475 -40.76 6.67 -4.08
C ARG A 475 -40.24 6.17 -5.43
N LEU A 476 -39.90 4.89 -5.50
CA LEU A 476 -39.73 4.17 -6.76
C LEU A 476 -40.78 3.06 -6.84
N ASP A 477 -41.80 3.27 -7.67
CA ASP A 477 -42.63 2.19 -8.20
C ASP A 477 -41.88 1.50 -9.36
N ALA A 478 -42.07 0.18 -9.49
CA ALA A 478 -41.40 -0.63 -10.51
C ALA A 478 -42.22 -0.73 -11.80
N ALA A 479 -41.60 -0.48 -12.98
CA ALA A 479 -41.89 -1.19 -14.24
C ALA A 479 -41.00 -0.75 -15.45
N ASP A 480 -40.45 -1.77 -16.13
CA ASP A 480 -40.28 -1.97 -17.59
C ASP A 480 -39.49 -1.03 -18.53
N ALA A 481 -38.37 -1.60 -19.03
CA ALA A 481 -37.82 -1.66 -20.40
C ALA A 481 -37.73 -0.49 -21.43
N ARG A 482 -36.56 -0.53 -22.13
CA ARG A 482 -36.20 -0.09 -23.53
C ARG A 482 -35.38 1.22 -23.71
N ARG A 483 -34.42 1.15 -24.66
CA ARG A 483 -33.50 2.21 -25.19
C ARG A 483 -34.15 2.94 -26.40
N PRO A 484 -33.53 3.96 -27.09
CA PRO A 484 -32.24 4.68 -26.89
C PRO A 484 -32.28 6.25 -27.02
N ASP A 485 -31.08 6.86 -26.88
CA ASP A 485 -30.52 8.01 -27.66
C ASP A 485 -30.47 9.48 -27.13
N ARG A 486 -29.24 10.05 -27.27
CA ARG A 486 -28.80 11.46 -27.46
C ARG A 486 -28.59 12.50 -26.32
N LEU A 487 -27.27 12.77 -26.12
CA LEU A 487 -26.53 14.06 -26.05
C LEU A 487 -26.69 15.12 -24.92
N ALA A 488 -25.53 15.36 -24.27
CA ALA A 488 -24.85 16.66 -24.04
C ALA A 488 -25.21 17.58 -22.83
N ALA A 489 -24.22 17.80 -21.93
CA ALA A 489 -23.49 19.09 -21.74
C ALA A 489 -22.99 19.38 -20.28
N ARG A 490 -21.66 19.49 -20.18
CA ARG A 490 -20.75 19.93 -19.08
C ARG A 490 -21.20 21.06 -18.13
N ARG A 491 -20.73 21.00 -16.86
CA ARG A 491 -19.73 21.90 -16.20
C ARG A 491 -19.54 21.52 -14.71
N THR A 492 -18.43 20.89 -14.29
CA THR A 492 -17.13 21.45 -13.80
C THR A 492 -17.17 22.24 -12.48
N GLY A 493 -16.49 21.73 -11.44
CA GLY A 493 -16.15 22.44 -10.19
C GLY A 493 -14.97 21.79 -9.45
N VAL A 494 -13.84 22.50 -9.40
CA VAL A 494 -12.50 22.06 -8.92
C VAL A 494 -11.64 23.33 -8.67
N THR A 495 -10.60 23.41 -7.84
CA THR A 495 -9.86 22.47 -6.96
C THR A 495 -9.28 23.26 -5.76
N ALA A 496 -8.93 22.63 -4.62
CA ALA A 496 -7.86 23.17 -3.76
C ALA A 496 -7.09 22.09 -2.98
N LEU A 497 -5.78 21.96 -3.26
CA LEU A 497 -4.77 21.18 -2.53
C LEU A 497 -3.51 22.04 -2.39
N ARG A 498 -2.67 21.77 -1.37
CA ARG A 498 -1.41 22.46 -1.05
C ARG A 498 -0.49 21.54 -0.23
N PRO A 499 0.85 21.78 -0.16
CA PRO A 499 1.77 21.11 -1.08
C PRO A 499 2.90 20.30 -0.39
N VAL A 500 3.60 19.49 -1.18
CA VAL A 500 4.73 18.62 -0.75
C VAL A 500 6.08 19.36 -0.81
N SER A 501 7.05 18.94 0.01
CA SER A 501 8.51 19.17 -0.12
C SER A 501 9.23 18.01 0.61
N HIS A 502 10.18 17.24 0.10
CA HIS A 502 11.47 17.55 -0.57
C HIS A 502 11.98 16.32 -1.36
N TRP A 503 12.57 16.47 -2.57
CA TRP A 503 13.16 15.34 -3.34
C TRP A 503 14.50 15.63 -4.07
N THR A 504 15.33 16.58 -3.60
CA THR A 504 16.61 16.89 -4.27
C THR A 504 17.78 16.99 -3.29
N THR A 505 18.12 15.86 -2.64
CA THR A 505 19.29 15.79 -1.74
C THR A 505 19.95 14.39 -1.73
N GLY A 506 20.40 13.94 -2.90
CA GLY A 506 21.23 12.74 -3.10
C GLY A 506 20.52 11.40 -2.87
N CYS A 507 20.90 10.36 -3.62
CA CYS A 507 20.36 8.99 -3.44
C CYS A 507 20.97 8.27 -2.21
N ARG A 508 21.06 8.97 -1.07
CA ARG A 508 21.55 8.47 0.23
C ARG A 508 20.41 8.06 1.17
N ARG A 509 19.51 7.22 0.67
CA ARG A 509 18.63 6.30 1.42
C ARG A 509 18.27 5.19 0.44
N ARG A 510 18.24 3.93 0.86
CA ARG A 510 17.79 2.80 0.03
C ARG A 510 16.39 3.13 -0.50
N ILE A 511 16.30 3.53 -1.77
CA ILE A 511 15.01 3.82 -2.40
C ILE A 511 14.29 2.47 -2.47
N ARG A 512 13.05 2.38 -1.97
CA ARG A 512 12.17 1.22 -2.21
C ARG A 512 11.74 1.26 -3.69
N ILE A 513 12.65 0.97 -4.61
CA ILE A 513 12.44 1.08 -6.07
C ILE A 513 11.32 0.13 -6.56
N GLY A 514 10.95 -0.88 -5.77
CA GLY A 514 9.74 -1.70 -6.00
C GLY A 514 8.39 -1.01 -5.71
N HIS A 515 8.35 0.09 -4.94
CA HIS A 515 7.11 0.65 -4.36
C HIS A 515 7.03 2.19 -4.45
N SER A 516 7.05 2.76 -5.67
CA SER A 516 6.64 4.16 -5.89
C SER A 516 5.11 4.35 -5.75
N SER A 517 4.68 5.44 -5.08
CA SER A 517 3.27 5.78 -4.79
C SER A 517 2.52 6.43 -5.98
N THR A 518 3.16 6.61 -7.13
CA THR A 518 2.48 6.85 -8.41
C THR A 518 1.50 5.71 -8.70
N SER A 519 0.21 6.01 -8.91
CA SER A 519 -0.78 5.01 -9.33
C SER A 519 -0.29 4.25 -10.57
N LYS A 520 -0.41 2.92 -10.61
CA LYS A 520 0.16 2.08 -11.68
C LYS A 520 -0.92 1.31 -12.43
N THR A 521 -0.76 1.15 -13.74
CA THR A 521 -1.61 0.26 -14.54
C THR A 521 -0.82 -1.00 -14.92
N SER A 522 -1.41 -2.18 -14.74
CA SER A 522 -0.77 -3.46 -15.09
C SER A 522 -0.84 -3.76 -16.59
N CYS A 523 0.31 -4.07 -17.19
CA CYS A 523 0.44 -4.76 -18.46
C CYS A 523 0.38 -6.26 -18.20
N ARG A 524 -0.81 -6.86 -18.32
CA ARG A 524 -1.03 -8.30 -18.09
C ARG A 524 -0.61 -9.13 -19.30
N PRO A 525 -0.23 -10.41 -19.11
CA PRO A 525 -0.43 -11.42 -20.15
C PRO A 525 -1.95 -11.52 -20.44
N ARG A 526 -2.40 -11.04 -21.61
CA ARG A 526 -3.83 -10.98 -21.95
C ARG A 526 -4.33 -12.36 -22.43
N SER A 527 -4.88 -13.17 -21.52
CA SER A 527 -5.52 -14.45 -21.87
C SER A 527 -6.96 -14.27 -22.38
N ARG A 528 -7.12 -13.72 -23.59
CA ARG A 528 -8.39 -13.84 -24.34
C ARG A 528 -8.52 -15.25 -24.94
N GLY A 529 -8.90 -16.22 -24.11
CA GLY A 529 -9.36 -17.54 -24.56
C GLY A 529 -8.28 -18.51 -25.03
N GLY A 530 -6.99 -18.24 -24.78
CA GLY A 530 -5.90 -19.17 -25.07
C GLY A 530 -4.78 -19.05 -24.04
N THR A 531 -4.26 -20.18 -23.58
CA THR A 531 -3.03 -20.26 -22.77
C THR A 531 -1.83 -20.26 -23.71
N GLU A 532 -1.28 -19.10 -24.04
CA GLU A 532 0.13 -19.03 -24.42
C GLU A 532 0.95 -19.19 -23.13
N PRO A 533 1.74 -20.27 -22.99
CA PRO A 533 2.41 -20.57 -21.73
C PRO A 533 3.57 -19.60 -21.47
N VAL A 534 3.81 -19.32 -20.19
CA VAL A 534 5.07 -18.69 -19.74
C VAL A 534 6.23 -19.49 -20.31
N VAL A 535 7.17 -18.82 -21.00
CA VAL A 535 8.34 -19.52 -21.54
C VAL A 535 9.30 -19.80 -20.40
N THR A 536 9.39 -21.08 -20.02
CA THR A 536 10.43 -21.58 -19.12
C THR A 536 11.80 -21.39 -19.78
N LEU A 537 12.69 -20.69 -19.10
CA LEU A 537 14.10 -20.63 -19.47
C LEU A 537 14.79 -21.87 -18.90
N PRO A 538 15.39 -22.76 -19.72
CA PRO A 538 16.17 -23.89 -19.21
C PRO A 538 17.35 -23.39 -18.39
N ALA A 539 17.72 -24.07 -17.30
CA ALA A 539 18.91 -23.74 -16.51
C ALA A 539 20.12 -24.56 -16.99
N ASP A 540 21.23 -23.88 -17.22
CA ASP A 540 22.53 -24.45 -17.63
C ASP A 540 23.65 -23.75 -16.82
N ASN A 541 23.57 -23.90 -15.49
CA ASN A 541 24.35 -23.11 -14.54
C ASN A 541 25.86 -23.23 -14.76
N ALA A 542 26.53 -22.09 -15.00
CA ALA A 542 27.98 -21.99 -15.10
C ALA A 542 28.53 -21.03 -14.02
N PRO A 543 29.77 -21.22 -13.52
CA PRO A 543 30.37 -20.40 -12.46
C PRO A 543 30.84 -19.03 -12.98
N ILE A 544 29.99 -18.32 -13.73
CA ILE A 544 30.37 -17.08 -14.44
C ILE A 544 30.69 -15.92 -13.49
N ALA A 545 30.30 -16.01 -12.22
CA ALA A 545 30.66 -15.03 -11.18
C ALA A 545 32.17 -14.98 -10.89
N ASP A 546 32.90 -16.08 -11.14
CA ASP A 546 34.33 -16.19 -10.89
C ASP A 546 35.18 -15.74 -12.09
N ILE A 547 34.56 -15.39 -13.23
CA ILE A 547 35.26 -14.90 -14.43
C ILE A 547 35.99 -13.59 -14.07
N GLY A 548 37.30 -13.57 -14.32
CA GLY A 548 38.16 -12.43 -14.07
C GLY A 548 38.05 -11.36 -15.15
N LEU A 549 38.11 -10.09 -14.75
CA LEU A 549 38.19 -8.93 -15.63
C LEU A 549 39.01 -7.80 -15.00
N THR A 550 39.19 -6.71 -15.74
CA THR A 550 39.83 -5.48 -15.27
C THR A 550 38.80 -4.35 -15.22
N SER A 551 38.59 -3.75 -14.04
CA SER A 551 37.68 -2.61 -13.85
C SER A 551 38.12 -1.37 -14.63
N THR A 552 37.26 -0.35 -14.72
CA THR A 552 37.60 0.95 -15.34
C THR A 552 38.87 1.56 -14.75
N ASP A 553 39.10 1.39 -13.44
CA ASP A 553 40.27 1.89 -12.72
C ASP A 553 41.55 1.05 -12.92
N GLY A 554 41.50 -0.01 -13.76
CA GLY A 554 42.64 -0.88 -14.02
C GLY A 554 42.87 -1.98 -12.99
N ILE A 555 41.92 -2.20 -12.06
CA ILE A 555 42.05 -3.17 -10.98
C ILE A 555 41.52 -4.54 -11.43
N ALA A 556 42.27 -5.60 -11.17
CA ALA A 556 41.82 -6.98 -11.41
C ALA A 556 40.68 -7.34 -10.43
N THR A 557 39.58 -7.84 -10.96
CA THR A 557 38.33 -8.15 -10.24
C THR A 557 37.61 -9.33 -10.89
N THR A 558 36.44 -9.73 -10.38
CA THR A 558 35.57 -10.75 -10.99
C THR A 558 34.18 -10.22 -11.28
N VAL A 559 33.42 -10.90 -12.14
CA VAL A 559 32.02 -10.57 -12.46
C VAL A 559 31.18 -10.48 -11.19
N GLY A 560 31.29 -11.46 -10.29
CA GLY A 560 30.57 -11.47 -9.01
C GLY A 560 30.96 -10.32 -8.09
N ALA A 561 32.24 -9.93 -8.08
CA ALA A 561 32.72 -8.78 -7.31
C ALA A 561 32.17 -7.46 -7.89
N VAL A 562 32.07 -7.31 -9.22
CA VAL A 562 31.41 -6.16 -9.85
C VAL A 562 29.92 -6.11 -9.49
N MET A 563 29.20 -7.23 -9.52
CA MET A 563 27.78 -7.25 -9.12
C MET A 563 27.62 -6.86 -7.64
N ALA A 564 28.48 -7.37 -6.75
CA ALA A 564 28.45 -7.04 -5.32
C ALA A 564 28.81 -5.56 -5.04
N ALA A 565 29.76 -4.98 -5.76
CA ALA A 565 30.20 -3.60 -5.56
C ALA A 565 29.21 -2.55 -6.08
N THR A 566 28.28 -2.93 -6.96
CA THR A 566 27.47 -1.98 -7.75
C THR A 566 25.98 -1.98 -7.39
N ALA A 567 25.68 -2.19 -6.09
CA ALA A 567 24.33 -2.16 -5.49
C ALA A 567 23.28 -2.96 -6.27
N THR A 568 23.62 -4.20 -6.61
CA THR A 568 22.78 -5.09 -7.40
C THR A 568 21.71 -5.76 -6.54
N ASP A 569 20.44 -5.56 -6.87
CA ASP A 569 19.31 -6.27 -6.25
C ASP A 569 19.06 -7.63 -6.94
N GLY A 570 19.39 -7.74 -8.22
CA GLY A 570 19.40 -9.02 -8.92
C GLY A 570 20.02 -8.94 -10.31
N TRP A 571 20.60 -10.04 -10.76
CA TRP A 571 21.18 -10.17 -12.10
C TRP A 571 21.02 -11.58 -12.65
N ALA A 572 20.91 -11.67 -13.98
CA ALA A 572 20.74 -12.92 -14.69
C ALA A 572 21.48 -12.88 -16.02
N VAL A 573 21.94 -14.03 -16.50
CA VAL A 573 22.57 -14.19 -17.82
C VAL A 573 21.98 -15.43 -18.49
N ALA A 574 21.59 -15.28 -19.75
CA ALA A 574 21.23 -16.38 -20.63
C ALA A 574 22.17 -16.43 -21.85
N HIS A 575 22.51 -17.64 -22.27
CA HIS A 575 23.33 -17.94 -23.44
C HIS A 575 22.58 -18.98 -24.28
N ARG A 576 22.41 -18.73 -25.58
CA ARG A 576 21.64 -19.60 -26.50
C ARG A 576 20.22 -19.95 -26.02
N GLY A 577 19.62 -19.08 -25.20
CA GLY A 577 18.26 -19.24 -24.66
C GLY A 577 18.16 -20.01 -23.34
N ALA A 578 19.27 -20.51 -22.77
CA ALA A 578 19.31 -21.10 -21.42
C ALA A 578 19.92 -20.12 -20.40
N LEU A 579 19.37 -20.05 -19.20
CA LEU A 579 19.91 -19.28 -18.07
C LEU A 579 21.17 -19.97 -17.55
N VAL A 580 22.31 -19.30 -17.67
CA VAL A 580 23.61 -19.75 -17.13
C VAL A 580 23.91 -19.17 -15.74
N ALA A 581 23.21 -18.10 -15.36
CA ALA A 581 23.15 -17.59 -13.99
C ALA A 581 21.85 -16.83 -13.73
N GLU A 582 21.37 -16.91 -12.49
CA GLU A 582 20.24 -16.14 -11.97
C GLU A 582 20.48 -15.94 -10.46
N GLN A 583 20.62 -14.69 -10.01
CA GLN A 583 20.86 -14.36 -8.60
C GLN A 583 19.98 -13.18 -8.16
N TYR A 584 19.41 -13.31 -6.97
CA TYR A 584 18.65 -12.27 -6.28
C TYR A 584 19.33 -11.93 -4.95
N LEU A 585 19.32 -10.65 -4.59
CA LEU A 585 20.01 -10.07 -3.44
C LEU A 585 19.06 -9.12 -2.68
N ASP A 586 19.44 -8.72 -1.45
CA ASP A 586 18.77 -7.71 -0.62
C ASP A 586 17.23 -7.82 -0.46
N GLY A 587 16.65 -9.02 -0.66
CA GLY A 587 15.21 -9.30 -0.53
C GLY A 587 14.41 -9.22 -1.83
N LEU A 588 15.06 -8.98 -2.98
CA LEU A 588 14.46 -9.25 -4.28
C LEU A 588 14.17 -10.75 -4.43
N GLY A 589 13.13 -11.10 -5.16
CA GLY A 589 12.77 -12.49 -5.46
C GLY A 589 12.30 -12.63 -6.91
N PRO A 590 12.18 -13.87 -7.42
CA PRO A 590 11.93 -14.14 -8.85
C PRO A 590 10.58 -13.67 -9.39
N ARG A 591 9.67 -13.24 -8.50
CA ARG A 591 8.37 -12.64 -8.87
C ARG A 591 8.23 -11.18 -8.40
N THR A 592 9.31 -10.57 -7.94
CA THR A 592 9.33 -9.17 -7.49
C THR A 592 9.57 -8.26 -8.69
N ARG A 593 8.67 -7.29 -8.90
CA ARG A 593 8.88 -6.22 -9.87
C ARG A 593 9.87 -5.19 -9.33
N HIS A 594 10.75 -4.71 -10.20
CA HIS A 594 11.64 -3.59 -9.94
C HIS A 594 11.40 -2.49 -10.98
N LEU A 595 11.49 -1.22 -10.60
CA LEU A 595 11.45 -0.11 -11.57
C LEU A 595 12.62 -0.25 -12.54
N LEU A 596 12.33 -0.06 -13.82
CA LEU A 596 13.28 -0.22 -14.92
C LEU A 596 14.00 1.09 -15.27
N PHE A 597 13.52 2.23 -14.75
CA PHE A 597 13.89 3.57 -15.24
C PHE A 597 13.94 3.56 -16.78
N SER A 598 14.95 4.16 -17.38
CA SER A 598 15.04 4.33 -18.84
C SER A 598 15.16 3.06 -19.69
N VAL A 599 15.28 1.86 -19.11
CA VAL A 599 15.02 0.61 -19.87
C VAL A 599 13.58 0.59 -20.41
N SER A 600 12.64 1.27 -19.73
CA SER A 600 11.27 1.51 -20.19
C SER A 600 11.19 2.06 -21.62
N LYS A 601 12.15 2.93 -22.02
CA LYS A 601 12.18 3.57 -23.33
C LYS A 601 12.27 2.55 -24.46
N SER A 602 13.08 1.51 -24.27
CA SER A 602 13.27 0.44 -25.25
C SER A 602 12.02 -0.46 -25.35
N LEU A 603 11.26 -0.66 -24.26
CA LEU A 603 9.97 -1.36 -24.31
C LEU A 603 8.91 -0.54 -25.07
N VAL A 604 8.86 0.78 -24.87
CA VAL A 604 7.97 1.68 -25.63
C VAL A 604 8.34 1.69 -27.11
N ALA A 605 9.64 1.75 -27.44
CA ALA A 605 10.11 1.66 -28.82
C ALA A 605 9.75 0.32 -29.50
N ALA A 606 9.75 -0.80 -28.78
CA ALA A 606 9.27 -2.08 -29.32
C ALA A 606 7.78 -2.04 -29.68
N VAL A 607 6.94 -1.31 -28.91
CA VAL A 607 5.53 -1.06 -29.27
C VAL A 607 5.43 -0.14 -30.49
N VAL A 608 6.25 0.91 -30.60
CA VAL A 608 6.34 1.75 -31.81
C VAL A 608 6.70 0.90 -33.04
N GLY A 609 7.70 0.02 -32.92
CA GLY A 609 8.13 -0.87 -34.00
C GLY A 609 7.07 -1.88 -34.43
N ALA A 610 6.29 -2.42 -33.49
CA ALA A 610 5.15 -3.29 -33.78
C ALA A 610 4.03 -2.54 -34.53
N LEU A 611 3.70 -1.31 -34.10
CA LEU A 611 2.71 -0.46 -34.76
C LEU A 611 3.19 0.06 -36.13
N HIS A 612 4.48 0.33 -36.29
CA HIS A 612 5.09 0.66 -37.58
C HIS A 612 5.01 -0.51 -38.56
N GLY A 613 5.36 -1.73 -38.12
CA GLY A 613 5.19 -2.94 -38.93
C GLY A 613 3.75 -3.26 -39.32
N ALA A 614 2.78 -2.74 -38.57
CA ALA A 614 1.35 -2.81 -38.88
C ALA A 614 0.84 -1.65 -39.76
N GLY A 615 1.69 -0.69 -40.14
CA GLY A 615 1.32 0.49 -40.92
C GLY A 615 0.51 1.55 -40.16
N ALA A 616 0.49 1.49 -38.81
CA ALA A 616 -0.20 2.47 -37.98
C ALA A 616 0.68 3.69 -37.64
N ILE A 617 2.00 3.53 -37.63
CA ILE A 617 2.98 4.60 -37.40
C ILE A 617 3.94 4.67 -38.59
N GLU A 618 4.06 5.86 -39.19
CA GLU A 618 5.05 6.19 -40.21
C GLU A 618 6.20 6.97 -39.56
N LEU A 619 7.45 6.50 -39.74
CA LEU A 619 8.58 7.03 -38.97
C LEU A 619 8.98 8.45 -39.41
N ASP A 620 8.84 8.74 -40.70
CA ASP A 620 9.14 10.06 -41.27
C ASP A 620 7.94 11.03 -41.22
N ALA A 621 6.78 10.58 -40.72
CA ALA A 621 5.66 11.47 -40.49
C ALA A 621 5.96 12.46 -39.35
N PRO A 622 5.47 13.71 -39.43
CA PRO A 622 5.66 14.67 -38.36
C PRO A 622 4.91 14.24 -37.10
N VAL A 623 5.48 14.49 -35.92
CA VAL A 623 4.88 14.19 -34.60
C VAL A 623 3.46 14.77 -34.49
N THR A 624 3.23 15.93 -35.11
CA THR A 624 1.95 16.65 -35.12
C THR A 624 0.84 15.93 -35.91
N ALA A 625 1.16 14.94 -36.74
CA ALA A 625 0.16 14.08 -37.39
C ALA A 625 -0.57 13.17 -36.38
N TYR A 626 0.13 12.78 -35.30
CA TYR A 626 -0.39 11.92 -34.23
C TYR A 626 -0.79 12.73 -32.99
N VAL A 627 -0.02 13.77 -32.65
CA VAL A 627 -0.25 14.64 -31.49
C VAL A 627 -0.38 16.10 -31.95
N PRO A 628 -1.54 16.53 -32.50
CA PRO A 628 -1.72 17.89 -33.04
C PRO A 628 -1.51 19.02 -32.02
N ALA A 629 -1.62 18.73 -30.72
CA ALA A 629 -1.36 19.69 -29.64
C ALA A 629 0.10 20.19 -29.58
N LEU A 630 1.04 19.53 -30.28
CA LEU A 630 2.44 19.91 -30.36
C LEU A 630 2.78 20.75 -31.61
N ALA A 631 1.76 21.27 -32.33
CA ALA A 631 1.94 22.06 -33.54
C ALA A 631 2.60 23.43 -33.30
N ASP A 632 2.40 24.03 -32.12
CA ASP A 632 2.87 25.38 -31.77
C ASP A 632 4.01 25.38 -30.72
N CYS A 633 4.75 24.27 -30.60
CA CYS A 633 5.87 24.13 -29.66
C CYS A 633 7.18 23.70 -30.34
N GLY A 634 8.21 23.41 -29.54
CA GLY A 634 9.53 23.00 -30.05
C GLY A 634 9.54 21.76 -30.94
N TYR A 635 8.51 20.91 -30.89
CA TYR A 635 8.34 19.71 -31.71
C TYR A 635 7.72 19.96 -33.11
N ALA A 636 7.35 21.20 -33.44
CA ALA A 636 6.69 21.52 -34.71
C ALA A 636 7.56 21.15 -35.93
N GLY A 637 7.24 20.06 -36.62
CA GLY A 637 8.05 19.54 -37.74
C GLY A 637 9.15 18.55 -37.35
N ALA A 638 9.24 18.13 -36.08
CA ALA A 638 9.95 16.91 -35.70
C ALA A 638 9.19 15.70 -36.29
N THR A 639 9.89 14.60 -36.58
CA THR A 639 9.30 13.34 -37.06
C THR A 639 9.35 12.29 -35.96
N VAL A 640 8.59 11.20 -36.08
CA VAL A 640 8.66 10.09 -35.11
C VAL A 640 10.08 9.51 -35.05
N ARG A 641 10.79 9.44 -36.19
CA ARG A 641 12.20 9.08 -36.30
C ARG A 641 13.11 10.01 -35.47
N HIS A 642 12.89 11.33 -35.51
CA HIS A 642 13.67 12.25 -34.68
C HIS A 642 13.52 11.97 -33.17
N LEU A 643 12.36 11.50 -32.71
CA LEU A 643 12.13 11.13 -31.31
C LEU A 643 12.75 9.77 -30.94
N LEU A 644 12.61 8.78 -31.82
CA LEU A 644 13.21 7.45 -31.65
C LEU A 644 14.74 7.49 -31.48
N ASP A 645 15.37 8.47 -32.12
CA ASP A 645 16.82 8.62 -32.16
C ASP A 645 17.36 9.71 -31.21
N MET A 646 16.50 10.35 -30.39
CA MET A 646 16.86 11.45 -29.47
C MET A 646 17.49 12.68 -30.18
N ARG A 647 16.90 13.06 -31.31
CA ARG A 647 17.37 14.10 -32.25
C ARG A 647 16.29 15.14 -32.54
N SER A 648 15.34 15.34 -31.61
CA SER A 648 14.31 16.37 -31.76
C SER A 648 14.85 17.80 -31.67
N GLY A 649 16.01 18.03 -31.03
CA GLY A 649 16.55 19.39 -30.86
C GLY A 649 15.64 20.31 -30.03
N VAL A 650 14.75 19.75 -29.21
CA VAL A 650 13.92 20.50 -28.26
C VAL A 650 14.75 20.99 -27.06
N ALA A 651 14.39 22.14 -26.49
CA ALA A 651 14.96 22.64 -25.25
C ALA A 651 14.40 21.83 -24.08
N PHE A 652 15.19 20.85 -23.63
CA PHE A 652 14.97 20.08 -22.41
C PHE A 652 16.34 19.63 -21.89
N SER A 653 16.67 19.99 -20.66
CA SER A 653 17.91 19.61 -19.98
C SER A 653 17.70 18.35 -19.12
N GLU A 654 18.55 17.35 -19.32
CA GLU A 654 18.69 16.15 -18.48
C GLU A 654 19.81 16.31 -17.42
N ASN A 655 20.30 17.53 -17.19
CA ASN A 655 21.34 17.76 -16.18
C ASN A 655 20.74 17.75 -14.76
N TYR A 656 20.76 16.58 -14.11
CA TYR A 656 20.29 16.39 -12.72
C TYR A 656 21.09 17.18 -11.67
N ASP A 657 22.27 17.70 -12.02
CA ASP A 657 23.07 18.58 -11.15
C ASP A 657 22.72 20.07 -11.31
N ASP A 658 21.90 20.45 -12.30
CA ASP A 658 21.37 21.80 -12.49
C ASP A 658 19.92 21.90 -11.94
N PRO A 659 19.70 22.58 -10.79
CA PRO A 659 18.38 22.70 -10.19
C PRO A 659 17.32 23.42 -11.07
N ALA A 660 17.73 24.07 -12.15
CA ALA A 660 16.83 24.73 -13.11
C ALA A 660 16.45 23.86 -14.32
N ALA A 661 17.05 22.67 -14.48
CA ALA A 661 16.81 21.78 -15.62
C ALA A 661 15.35 21.31 -15.74
N GLU A 662 14.86 21.18 -16.97
CA GLU A 662 13.48 20.72 -17.25
C GLU A 662 13.19 19.32 -16.70
N ILE A 663 14.21 18.48 -16.47
CA ILE A 663 14.03 17.19 -15.80
C ILE A 663 13.45 17.33 -14.39
N HIS A 664 13.87 18.32 -13.60
CA HIS A 664 13.26 18.56 -12.28
C HIS A 664 11.85 19.12 -12.37
N VAL A 665 11.53 19.89 -13.42
CA VAL A 665 10.14 20.28 -13.72
C VAL A 665 9.31 19.04 -14.03
N ARG A 666 9.85 18.12 -14.84
CA ARG A 666 9.21 16.85 -15.18
C ARG A 666 8.96 15.99 -13.94
N GLU A 667 9.96 15.77 -13.09
CA GLU A 667 9.82 15.02 -11.83
C GLU A 667 8.67 15.56 -10.96
N GLN A 668 8.52 16.90 -10.88
CA GLN A 668 7.45 17.55 -10.14
C GLN A 668 6.06 17.39 -10.79
N VAL A 669 6.00 17.32 -12.12
CA VAL A 669 4.76 17.14 -12.88
C VAL A 669 4.32 15.67 -12.88
N ILE A 670 5.25 14.71 -12.90
CA ILE A 670 4.95 13.26 -12.81
C ILE A 670 4.76 12.75 -11.38
N GLY A 671 5.08 13.56 -10.36
CA GLY A 671 4.88 13.22 -8.94
C GLY A 671 6.05 12.50 -8.28
N TRP A 672 7.22 12.47 -8.93
CA TRP A 672 8.47 11.96 -8.35
C TRP A 672 9.22 13.03 -7.53
N ALA A 673 8.82 14.29 -7.66
CA ALA A 673 9.32 15.41 -6.86
C ALA A 673 8.16 16.35 -6.43
N PRO A 674 8.38 17.26 -5.47
CA PRO A 674 7.34 18.12 -4.93
C PRO A 674 7.17 19.38 -5.78
N LYS A 675 5.94 19.72 -6.18
CA LYS A 675 5.67 20.96 -6.94
C LYS A 675 6.09 22.22 -6.17
N ARG A 676 7.16 22.88 -6.62
CA ARG A 676 7.75 24.10 -6.03
C ARG A 676 7.13 25.41 -6.53
N GLY A 677 6.13 25.38 -7.42
CA GLY A 677 5.44 26.56 -7.94
C GLY A 677 4.00 26.28 -8.40
N PRO A 678 3.12 27.30 -8.39
CA PRO A 678 1.71 27.14 -8.78
C PRO A 678 1.51 27.04 -10.30
N ASP A 679 2.45 27.53 -11.09
CA ASP A 679 2.35 27.64 -12.55
C ASP A 679 2.87 26.39 -13.30
N LEU A 680 3.24 25.33 -12.57
CA LEU A 680 3.70 24.08 -13.17
C LEU A 680 2.55 23.36 -13.91
N PRO A 681 2.83 22.67 -15.04
CA PRO A 681 1.83 21.91 -15.76
C PRO A 681 0.99 20.98 -14.88
N ALA A 682 -0.32 20.95 -15.15
CA ALA A 682 -1.27 20.14 -14.39
C ALA A 682 -1.03 18.63 -14.58
N THR A 683 -0.55 18.22 -15.76
CA THR A 683 -0.28 16.83 -16.17
C THR A 683 0.99 16.79 -17.03
N ALA A 684 1.64 15.62 -17.09
CA ALA A 684 2.84 15.39 -17.91
C ALA A 684 2.57 15.62 -19.40
N ALA A 685 1.34 15.31 -19.85
CA ALA A 685 0.83 15.56 -21.20
C ALA A 685 0.97 17.00 -21.70
N ARG A 686 1.14 17.99 -20.81
CA ARG A 686 1.28 19.40 -21.18
C ARG A 686 2.73 19.88 -21.28
N LEU A 687 3.67 19.25 -20.57
CA LEU A 687 5.05 19.72 -20.49
C LEU A 687 5.72 19.85 -21.89
N PRO A 688 5.59 18.88 -22.82
CA PRO A 688 6.13 19.02 -24.18
C PRO A 688 5.56 20.17 -25.03
N ALA A 689 4.39 20.72 -24.69
CA ALA A 689 3.81 21.87 -25.40
C ALA A 689 4.44 23.20 -24.97
N ASP A 690 4.98 23.29 -23.75
CA ASP A 690 5.66 24.48 -23.25
C ASP A 690 7.11 24.58 -23.74
N LEU A 691 7.72 23.46 -24.13
CA LEU A 691 9.10 23.43 -24.63
C LEU A 691 9.26 24.23 -25.93
N ARG A 692 10.46 24.75 -26.16
CA ARG A 692 10.85 25.52 -27.35
C ARG A 692 11.91 24.76 -28.15
N ARG A 693 12.11 25.11 -29.42
CA ARG A 693 13.17 24.51 -30.24
C ARG A 693 14.53 25.11 -29.82
N LYS A 694 15.51 24.26 -29.46
CA LYS A 694 16.90 24.63 -29.16
C LYS A 694 17.76 24.60 -30.42
N SER A 695 17.60 23.56 -31.25
CA SER A 695 18.41 23.28 -32.44
C SER A 695 17.53 22.70 -33.57
N ALA A 696 18.11 22.48 -34.76
CA ALA A 696 17.38 21.87 -35.87
C ALA A 696 17.04 20.39 -35.59
N HIS A 697 15.86 19.94 -36.05
CA HIS A 697 15.48 18.53 -36.03
C HIS A 697 16.45 17.69 -36.87
N GLY A 698 16.80 16.51 -36.40
CA GLY A 698 17.82 15.67 -37.04
C GLY A 698 19.25 16.15 -36.79
N GLY A 699 19.46 17.04 -35.82
CA GLY A 699 20.80 17.44 -35.35
C GLY A 699 21.55 16.33 -34.61
N PRO A 700 22.55 16.70 -33.78
CA PRO A 700 23.24 15.75 -32.89
C PRO A 700 22.28 14.97 -31.98
N PHE A 701 22.78 13.84 -31.48
CA PHE A 701 22.14 13.13 -30.37
C PHE A 701 22.22 13.97 -29.11
N GLU A 702 21.09 14.12 -28.42
CA GLU A 702 20.98 14.72 -27.09
C GLU A 702 19.86 13.96 -26.37
N TYR A 703 20.20 13.22 -25.33
CA TYR A 703 19.26 12.35 -24.63
C TYR A 703 18.16 13.16 -23.93
N ARG A 704 16.87 12.79 -24.09
CA ARG A 704 15.72 13.51 -23.51
C ARG A 704 14.54 12.60 -23.19
N SER A 705 14.20 12.46 -21.92
CA SER A 705 13.13 11.59 -21.43
C SER A 705 11.73 12.01 -21.91
N CYS A 706 11.51 13.30 -22.13
CA CYS A 706 10.23 13.78 -22.68
C CYS A 706 9.95 13.31 -24.11
N GLU A 707 10.97 12.93 -24.89
CA GLU A 707 10.76 12.40 -26.26
C GLU A 707 10.07 11.03 -26.22
N THR A 708 10.38 10.18 -25.23
CA THR A 708 9.71 8.88 -25.04
C THR A 708 8.27 9.03 -24.57
N ASP A 709 7.96 10.02 -23.72
CA ASP A 709 6.57 10.29 -23.32
C ASP A 709 5.71 10.64 -24.55
N VAL A 710 6.25 11.46 -25.47
CA VAL A 710 5.58 11.78 -26.75
C VAL A 710 5.45 10.56 -27.65
N LEU A 711 6.46 9.67 -27.73
CA LEU A 711 6.33 8.38 -28.43
C LEU A 711 5.20 7.52 -27.86
N GLY A 712 4.99 7.54 -26.54
CA GLY A 712 3.86 6.86 -25.92
C GLY A 712 2.50 7.42 -26.37
N TRP A 713 2.35 8.74 -26.42
CA TRP A 713 1.12 9.37 -26.95
C TRP A 713 0.92 9.13 -28.44
N ILE A 714 1.99 9.04 -29.23
CA ILE A 714 1.93 8.64 -30.65
C ILE A 714 1.34 7.23 -30.77
N CYS A 715 1.78 6.26 -29.96
CA CYS A 715 1.21 4.91 -29.94
C CYS A 715 -0.27 4.92 -29.53
N GLU A 716 -0.63 5.63 -28.46
CA GLU A 716 -2.03 5.72 -27.99
C GLU A 716 -2.95 6.37 -29.03
N ALA A 717 -2.48 7.42 -29.71
CA ALA A 717 -3.22 8.11 -30.77
C ALA A 717 -3.35 7.28 -32.05
N ALA A 718 -2.28 6.59 -32.48
CA ALA A 718 -2.26 5.77 -33.69
C ALA A 718 -3.16 4.54 -33.59
N ALA A 719 -3.24 3.91 -32.40
CA ALA A 719 -4.03 2.70 -32.18
C ALA A 719 -5.39 2.94 -31.51
N GLY A 720 -5.62 4.12 -30.92
CA GLY A 720 -6.87 4.44 -30.21
C GLY A 720 -7.07 3.66 -28.91
N GLN A 721 -5.99 3.16 -28.29
CA GLN A 721 -6.01 2.36 -27.07
C GLN A 721 -4.93 2.85 -26.08
N PRO A 722 -5.13 2.72 -24.75
CA PRO A 722 -4.12 3.06 -23.76
C PRO A 722 -2.84 2.22 -23.90
N MET A 723 -1.68 2.82 -23.65
CA MET A 723 -0.38 2.16 -23.75
C MET A 723 -0.26 0.88 -22.91
N PRO A 724 -0.82 0.77 -21.68
CA PRO A 724 -0.79 -0.50 -20.94
C PRO A 724 -1.51 -1.65 -21.66
N GLU A 725 -2.56 -1.35 -22.45
CA GLU A 725 -3.23 -2.37 -23.29
C GLU A 725 -2.40 -2.70 -24.53
N LEU A 726 -1.84 -1.69 -25.20
CA LEU A 726 -0.98 -1.88 -26.37
C LEU A 726 0.27 -2.69 -26.02
N MET A 727 0.96 -2.34 -24.93
CA MET A 727 2.12 -3.07 -24.45
C MET A 727 1.74 -4.47 -24.00
N SER A 728 0.61 -4.67 -23.33
CA SER A 728 0.07 -6.00 -22.99
C SER A 728 -0.13 -6.87 -24.24
N GLU A 729 -0.76 -6.34 -25.28
CA GLU A 729 -1.23 -7.08 -26.46
C GLU A 729 -0.18 -7.26 -27.56
N LEU A 730 0.70 -6.27 -27.77
CA LEU A 730 1.69 -6.26 -28.84
C LEU A 730 3.07 -6.78 -28.40
N LEU A 731 3.39 -6.70 -27.10
CA LEU A 731 4.71 -7.03 -26.57
C LEU A 731 4.65 -8.07 -25.43
N TRP A 732 4.02 -7.71 -24.31
CA TRP A 732 4.21 -8.38 -23.03
C TRP A 732 3.64 -9.80 -22.98
N SER A 733 2.47 -10.05 -23.59
CA SER A 733 1.95 -11.42 -23.71
C SER A 733 2.79 -12.30 -24.65
N ARG A 734 3.40 -11.68 -25.68
CA ARG A 734 4.08 -12.36 -26.81
C ARG A 734 5.52 -12.78 -26.54
N ILE A 735 6.17 -12.14 -25.56
CA ILE A 735 7.51 -12.54 -25.08
C ILE A 735 7.49 -13.74 -24.13
N GLY A 736 6.30 -14.24 -23.74
CA GLY A 736 6.16 -15.36 -22.80
C GLY A 736 6.52 -14.99 -21.36
N ALA A 737 6.22 -13.75 -20.94
CA ALA A 737 6.57 -13.19 -19.64
C ALA A 737 6.00 -14.00 -18.45
N GLN A 738 6.75 -14.05 -17.35
CA GLN A 738 6.43 -14.75 -16.11
C GLN A 738 5.64 -13.89 -15.12
N CYS A 739 5.83 -12.57 -15.17
CA CYS A 739 5.13 -11.60 -14.33
C CYS A 739 4.31 -10.62 -15.19
N ASP A 740 3.25 -10.06 -14.60
CA ASP A 740 2.71 -8.76 -15.05
C ASP A 740 3.80 -7.69 -14.90
N ALA A 741 4.00 -6.86 -15.94
CA ALA A 741 4.67 -5.56 -15.80
C ALA A 741 3.66 -4.48 -15.35
N THR A 742 4.15 -3.35 -14.84
CA THR A 742 3.30 -2.20 -14.46
C THR A 742 3.89 -0.90 -15.00
N ILE A 743 3.06 0.00 -15.53
CA ILE A 743 3.47 1.36 -15.92
C ILE A 743 2.91 2.34 -14.88
N ALA A 744 3.76 3.16 -14.29
CA ALA A 744 3.35 4.26 -13.42
C ALA A 744 2.64 5.37 -14.22
N LEU A 745 1.67 6.05 -13.60
CA LEU A 745 0.94 7.20 -14.15
C LEU A 745 1.39 8.51 -13.46
N ASP A 746 1.16 9.65 -14.11
CA ASP A 746 1.42 10.98 -13.55
C ASP A 746 0.45 11.37 -12.40
N VAL A 747 0.62 12.58 -11.85
CA VAL A 747 -0.18 13.08 -10.70
C VAL A 747 -1.68 13.23 -10.94
N ALA A 748 -2.18 13.10 -12.17
CA ALA A 748 -3.63 13.01 -12.42
C ALA A 748 -4.19 11.60 -12.21
N GLY A 749 -3.35 10.65 -11.78
CA GLY A 749 -3.77 9.33 -11.31
C GLY A 749 -4.41 8.51 -12.42
N ALA A 750 -5.57 7.91 -12.15
CA ALA A 750 -6.36 7.16 -13.14
C ALA A 750 -6.90 8.02 -14.32
N ALA A 751 -6.78 9.36 -14.25
CA ALA A 751 -7.06 10.28 -15.36
C ALA A 751 -5.78 10.88 -16.00
N GLY A 752 -4.61 10.43 -15.55
CA GLY A 752 -3.29 10.83 -16.02
C GLY A 752 -2.80 10.03 -17.22
N THR A 753 -1.61 10.38 -17.71
CA THR A 753 -0.90 9.61 -18.74
C THR A 753 0.18 8.74 -18.08
N GLY A 754 0.64 7.71 -18.79
CA GLY A 754 1.73 6.88 -18.32
C GLY A 754 3.07 7.60 -18.37
N ILE A 755 3.93 7.31 -17.40
CA ILE A 755 5.33 7.75 -17.33
C ILE A 755 6.12 6.78 -18.24
N PHE A 756 6.07 7.00 -19.55
CA PHE A 756 6.54 6.05 -20.54
C PHE A 756 8.07 5.99 -20.63
N ASP A 757 8.74 7.10 -20.32
CA ASP A 757 10.19 7.18 -20.31
C ASP A 757 10.88 6.24 -19.30
N GLY A 758 10.19 5.91 -18.19
CA GLY A 758 10.88 5.52 -16.96
C GLY A 758 10.04 4.81 -15.90
N GLY A 759 8.71 4.86 -16.02
CA GLY A 759 7.77 4.37 -15.02
C GLY A 759 7.45 2.87 -15.07
N ILE A 760 8.09 2.10 -15.95
CA ILE A 760 7.78 0.67 -16.08
C ILE A 760 8.49 -0.13 -14.98
N SER A 761 7.81 -1.11 -14.39
CA SER A 761 8.39 -2.06 -13.43
C SER A 761 8.12 -3.51 -13.88
N ALA A 762 9.13 -4.37 -13.86
CA ALA A 762 9.05 -5.77 -14.32
C ALA A 762 9.94 -6.72 -13.49
N CYS A 763 9.77 -8.03 -13.69
CA CYS A 763 10.61 -9.06 -13.07
C CYS A 763 11.92 -9.29 -13.86
N LEU A 764 12.99 -9.70 -13.17
CA LEU A 764 14.34 -9.86 -13.72
C LEU A 764 14.40 -10.75 -14.98
N THR A 765 13.81 -11.95 -14.92
CA THR A 765 13.87 -12.91 -16.04
C THR A 765 13.03 -12.47 -17.24
N ASP A 766 12.07 -11.56 -17.07
CA ASP A 766 11.30 -11.00 -18.20
C ASP A 766 12.15 -10.00 -19.01
N MET A 767 13.18 -9.41 -18.41
CA MET A 767 14.18 -8.61 -19.14
C MET A 767 15.07 -9.49 -20.04
N ILE A 768 15.35 -10.73 -19.64
CA ILE A 768 16.02 -11.72 -20.50
C ILE A 768 15.12 -12.10 -21.70
N ARG A 769 13.81 -12.30 -21.46
CA ARG A 769 12.82 -12.60 -22.51
C ARG A 769 12.68 -11.45 -23.52
N PHE A 770 12.65 -10.21 -23.04
CA PHE A 770 12.63 -9.01 -23.88
C PHE A 770 13.94 -8.83 -24.66
N GLY A 771 15.10 -8.92 -23.99
CA GLY A 771 16.41 -8.81 -24.65
C GLY A 771 16.63 -9.88 -25.73
N SER A 772 16.05 -11.06 -25.56
CA SER A 772 16.11 -12.15 -26.54
C SER A 772 15.47 -11.80 -27.90
N LEU A 773 14.58 -10.81 -27.97
CA LEU A 773 14.04 -10.32 -29.25
C LEU A 773 15.15 -9.75 -30.15
N TYR A 774 16.14 -9.06 -29.57
CA TYR A 774 17.24 -8.45 -30.31
C TYR A 774 18.28 -9.47 -30.80
N LEU A 775 18.39 -10.64 -30.15
CA LEU A 775 19.19 -11.77 -30.68
C LEU A 775 18.49 -12.47 -31.86
N ARG A 776 17.15 -12.52 -31.84
CA ARG A 776 16.32 -13.41 -32.66
C ARG A 776 15.51 -12.66 -33.72
N ASP A 777 16.02 -11.51 -34.18
CA ASP A 777 15.41 -10.66 -35.21
C ASP A 777 13.89 -10.40 -34.96
N GLY A 778 13.55 -10.16 -33.69
CA GLY A 778 12.21 -9.81 -33.22
C GLY A 778 11.31 -11.00 -32.89
N VAL A 779 11.81 -12.22 -32.98
CA VAL A 779 11.10 -13.46 -32.63
C VAL A 779 11.31 -13.81 -31.15
N SER A 780 10.21 -14.03 -30.41
CA SER A 780 10.28 -14.44 -29.00
C SER A 780 10.88 -15.83 -28.82
N LEU A 781 11.18 -16.17 -27.56
CA LEU A 781 11.59 -17.54 -27.20
C LEU A 781 10.47 -18.57 -27.42
N ALA A 782 9.20 -18.13 -27.50
CA ALA A 782 8.06 -18.95 -27.91
C ALA A 782 7.97 -19.17 -29.45
N GLY A 783 8.79 -18.47 -30.25
CA GLY A 783 8.76 -18.54 -31.72
C GLY A 783 7.80 -17.58 -32.41
N GLN A 784 7.19 -16.63 -31.68
CA GLN A 784 6.27 -15.63 -32.24
C GLN A 784 7.04 -14.39 -32.69
N GLN A 785 6.75 -13.85 -33.88
CA GLN A 785 7.25 -12.54 -34.30
C GLN A 785 6.54 -11.44 -33.48
N VAL A 786 7.29 -10.74 -32.63
CA VAL A 786 6.75 -9.70 -31.72
C VAL A 786 6.99 -8.31 -32.30
N VAL A 787 8.22 -8.05 -32.73
CA VAL A 787 8.67 -6.81 -33.39
C VAL A 787 9.15 -7.19 -34.79
N PRO A 788 8.94 -6.39 -35.86
CA PRO A 788 9.36 -6.77 -37.21
C PRO A 788 10.88 -6.99 -37.31
N ALA A 789 11.31 -8.00 -38.06
CA ALA A 789 12.74 -8.25 -38.30
C ALA A 789 13.46 -7.04 -38.93
N ALA A 790 12.78 -6.29 -39.82
CA ALA A 790 13.29 -5.06 -40.41
C ALA A 790 13.53 -3.93 -39.38
N TRP A 791 12.72 -3.86 -38.30
CA TRP A 791 12.94 -2.91 -37.22
C TRP A 791 14.17 -3.28 -36.38
N ILE A 792 14.39 -4.57 -36.14
CA ILE A 792 15.58 -5.03 -35.43
C ILE A 792 16.83 -4.79 -36.28
N ALA A 793 16.79 -5.10 -37.59
CA ALA A 793 17.86 -4.73 -38.52
C ALA A 793 18.15 -3.22 -38.50
N ASP A 794 17.14 -2.36 -38.67
CA ASP A 794 17.27 -0.89 -38.58
C ASP A 794 17.89 -0.42 -37.25
N THR A 795 17.57 -1.09 -36.14
CA THR A 795 18.14 -0.79 -34.82
C THR A 795 19.64 -1.09 -34.78
N PHE A 796 20.07 -2.21 -35.37
CA PHE A 796 21.45 -2.68 -35.38
C PHE A 796 22.32 -2.01 -36.46
N ASP A 797 21.77 -1.69 -37.62
CA ASP A 797 22.48 -1.03 -38.72
C ASP A 797 22.64 0.48 -38.45
N GLY A 798 21.62 1.12 -37.88
CA GLY A 798 21.58 2.55 -37.64
C GLY A 798 21.22 3.37 -38.88
N GLY A 799 20.99 4.67 -38.70
CA GLY A 799 20.89 5.62 -39.80
C GLY A 799 22.26 5.95 -40.40
N PRO A 800 22.33 6.47 -41.64
CA PRO A 800 23.60 6.80 -42.32
C PRO A 800 24.53 7.72 -41.53
N ASP A 801 23.97 8.53 -40.63
CA ASP A 801 24.67 9.48 -39.78
C ASP A 801 24.56 9.17 -38.27
N SER A 802 23.95 8.05 -37.85
CA SER A 802 23.69 7.77 -36.42
C SER A 802 24.96 7.82 -35.56
N ARG A 803 26.08 7.25 -36.02
CA ARG A 803 27.38 7.31 -35.32
C ARG A 803 27.99 8.71 -35.34
N GLN A 804 27.77 9.49 -36.40
CA GLN A 804 28.25 10.89 -36.48
C GLN A 804 27.44 11.80 -35.55
N ALA A 805 26.12 11.68 -35.55
CA ALA A 805 25.22 12.43 -34.66
C ALA A 805 25.48 12.10 -33.18
N PHE A 806 25.79 10.84 -32.86
CA PHE A 806 26.16 10.40 -31.51
C PHE A 806 27.55 10.91 -31.08
N ALA A 807 28.54 10.88 -31.97
CA ALA A 807 29.86 11.46 -31.71
C ALA A 807 29.84 13.01 -31.62
N ALA A 808 28.83 13.65 -32.22
CA ALA A 808 28.60 15.10 -32.14
C ALA A 808 27.73 15.54 -30.95
N SER A 809 27.39 14.62 -30.03
CA SER A 809 26.71 14.93 -28.77
C SER A 809 27.43 16.08 -28.03
N PRO A 810 26.71 17.08 -27.49
CA PRO A 810 27.32 18.15 -26.71
C PRO A 810 27.74 17.70 -25.30
N ASP A 811 27.16 16.60 -24.81
CA ASP A 811 27.46 16.01 -23.50
C ASP A 811 28.63 15.01 -23.60
N ASP A 812 29.37 14.84 -22.50
CA ASP A 812 30.50 13.91 -22.42
C ASP A 812 30.07 12.48 -22.80
N ASN A 813 30.70 11.93 -23.85
CA ASN A 813 30.32 10.64 -24.44
C ASN A 813 31.28 9.51 -24.00
N PRO A 814 30.88 8.63 -23.07
CA PRO A 814 31.70 7.50 -22.61
C PRO A 814 31.72 6.29 -23.56
N MET A 815 31.06 6.38 -24.72
CA MET A 815 30.89 5.28 -25.69
C MET A 815 31.51 5.65 -27.06
N PRO A 816 32.86 5.73 -27.16
CA PRO A 816 33.55 6.22 -28.35
C PRO A 816 33.26 5.35 -29.59
N GLY A 817 32.76 6.01 -30.64
CA GLY A 817 32.33 5.37 -31.89
C GLY A 817 30.97 4.65 -31.82
N GLY A 818 30.29 4.71 -30.67
CA GLY A 818 28.95 4.18 -30.46
C GLY A 818 27.86 4.89 -31.26
N MET A 819 26.61 4.49 -31.03
CA MET A 819 25.42 5.15 -31.58
C MET A 819 24.17 4.93 -30.73
N TYR A 820 23.12 5.67 -31.04
CA TYR A 820 21.78 5.48 -30.51
C TYR A 820 20.77 5.36 -31.67
N ARG A 821 19.86 4.40 -31.58
CA ARG A 821 18.83 4.10 -32.59
C ARG A 821 17.64 3.42 -31.94
N ASN A 822 16.41 3.79 -32.29
CA ASN A 822 15.18 3.12 -31.80
C ASN A 822 15.12 2.94 -30.26
N GLN A 823 15.56 3.96 -29.51
CA GLN A 823 15.69 3.93 -28.05
C GLN A 823 16.64 2.84 -27.47
N VAL A 824 17.66 2.43 -28.24
CA VAL A 824 18.69 1.44 -27.86
C VAL A 824 20.09 2.03 -28.04
N TRP A 825 21.00 1.73 -27.10
CA TRP A 825 22.39 2.21 -27.11
C TRP A 825 23.34 1.16 -27.70
N PHE A 826 24.36 1.61 -28.42
CA PHE A 826 25.46 0.81 -28.93
C PHE A 826 26.78 1.36 -28.40
N PRO A 827 27.48 0.69 -27.48
CA PRO A 827 28.62 1.27 -26.76
C PRO A 827 29.92 1.31 -27.58
N TYR A 828 29.95 0.66 -28.75
CA TYR A 828 31.17 0.39 -29.52
C TYR A 828 31.03 0.75 -31.01
N PRO A 829 32.16 0.86 -31.76
CA PRO A 829 32.16 1.07 -33.21
C PRO A 829 31.48 -0.04 -34.03
N GLY A 830 31.34 -1.25 -33.48
CA GLY A 830 30.55 -2.33 -34.08
C GLY A 830 29.07 -2.28 -33.68
N SER A 831 28.29 -3.23 -34.20
CA SER A 831 26.87 -3.39 -33.85
C SER A 831 26.60 -4.73 -33.13
N ASN A 832 27.62 -5.40 -32.59
CA ASN A 832 27.43 -6.70 -31.94
C ASN A 832 26.79 -6.59 -30.55
N VAL A 833 27.02 -5.48 -29.84
CA VAL A 833 26.53 -5.23 -28.47
C VAL A 833 25.48 -4.13 -28.50
N ALA A 834 24.30 -4.42 -27.95
CA ALA A 834 23.20 -3.47 -27.78
C ALA A 834 22.78 -3.42 -26.31
N LEU A 835 22.50 -2.22 -25.80
CA LEU A 835 22.14 -1.98 -24.40
C LEU A 835 20.80 -1.24 -24.28
N CYS A 836 19.94 -1.72 -23.37
CA CYS A 836 18.86 -0.92 -22.80
C CYS A 836 19.34 -0.45 -21.42
N VAL A 837 19.42 0.85 -21.17
CA VAL A 837 20.06 1.42 -19.96
C VAL A 837 19.07 2.24 -19.16
N GLY A 838 19.06 2.06 -17.83
CA GLY A 838 18.27 2.82 -16.86
C GLY A 838 19.12 3.34 -15.70
N MET A 839 18.71 4.47 -15.14
CA MET A 839 19.37 5.07 -13.96
C MET A 839 19.42 4.10 -12.77
N CYS A 840 20.33 4.40 -11.83
CA CYS A 840 20.58 3.58 -10.64
C CYS A 840 21.03 2.13 -10.93
N GLY A 841 21.48 1.85 -12.16
CA GLY A 841 22.11 0.58 -12.54
C GLY A 841 21.21 -0.45 -13.23
N GLN A 842 20.07 -0.05 -13.82
CA GLN A 842 19.25 -0.99 -14.59
C GLN A 842 19.88 -1.23 -15.96
N LEU A 843 20.04 -2.48 -16.37
CA LEU A 843 20.68 -2.82 -17.64
C LEU A 843 20.05 -4.07 -18.27
N ILE A 844 19.79 -4.00 -19.58
CA ILE A 844 19.70 -5.18 -20.44
C ILE A 844 20.87 -5.10 -21.42
N TYR A 845 21.71 -6.13 -21.41
CA TYR A 845 22.85 -6.29 -22.31
C TYR A 845 22.53 -7.40 -23.31
N VAL A 846 22.79 -7.16 -24.59
CA VAL A 846 22.61 -8.14 -25.67
C VAL A 846 23.90 -8.19 -26.50
N ASN A 847 24.47 -9.38 -26.68
CA ASN A 847 25.60 -9.61 -27.57
C ASN A 847 25.23 -10.63 -28.64
N ARG A 848 25.01 -10.16 -29.88
CA ARG A 848 24.60 -11.00 -31.01
C ARG A 848 25.67 -12.03 -31.42
N ALA A 849 26.94 -11.66 -31.36
CA ALA A 849 28.04 -12.54 -31.77
C ALA A 849 28.28 -13.69 -30.79
N ALA A 850 28.02 -13.46 -29.50
CA ALA A 850 28.14 -14.46 -28.43
C ALA A 850 26.82 -15.18 -28.11
N GLU A 851 25.68 -14.80 -28.73
CA GLU A 851 24.35 -15.33 -28.40
C GLU A 851 23.95 -15.15 -26.91
N VAL A 852 24.38 -14.04 -26.29
CA VAL A 852 24.17 -13.75 -24.86
C VAL A 852 23.15 -12.62 -24.65
N VAL A 853 22.27 -12.81 -23.68
CA VAL A 853 21.46 -11.75 -23.06
C VAL A 853 21.78 -11.72 -21.57
N ALA A 854 22.02 -10.54 -21.00
CA ALA A 854 22.13 -10.37 -19.56
C ALA A 854 21.20 -9.25 -19.07
N ALA A 855 20.75 -9.36 -17.82
CA ALA A 855 19.88 -8.38 -17.17
C ALA A 855 20.42 -8.07 -15.77
N LYS A 856 20.31 -6.81 -15.35
CA LYS A 856 20.69 -6.32 -14.02
C LYS A 856 19.65 -5.32 -13.53
N LEU A 857 19.24 -5.48 -12.27
CA LEU A 857 18.37 -4.57 -11.53
C LEU A 857 19.13 -4.09 -10.29
N SER A 858 19.04 -2.81 -9.95
CA SER A 858 19.95 -2.20 -8.96
C SER A 858 19.38 -0.94 -8.28
N THR A 859 19.90 -0.64 -7.09
CA THR A 859 19.51 0.47 -6.22
C THR A 859 20.69 1.43 -5.99
N GLN A 860 21.47 1.73 -7.04
CA GLN A 860 22.71 2.51 -6.92
C GLN A 860 22.48 3.93 -6.35
N PRO A 861 23.39 4.42 -5.48
CA PRO A 861 23.19 5.63 -4.69
C PRO A 861 23.52 6.94 -5.43
N HIS A 862 23.85 6.90 -6.73
CA HIS A 862 24.00 8.07 -7.60
C HIS A 862 23.61 7.70 -9.04
N SER A 863 23.07 8.64 -9.81
CA SER A 863 22.57 8.42 -11.19
C SER A 863 23.68 8.33 -12.25
N HIS A 864 24.86 8.90 -11.98
CA HIS A 864 25.94 9.10 -12.97
C HIS A 864 27.28 8.43 -12.59
N GLU A 865 27.29 7.39 -11.74
CA GLU A 865 28.53 6.69 -11.37
C GLU A 865 29.14 5.87 -12.54
N PRO A 866 30.48 5.77 -12.63
CA PRO A 866 31.18 5.09 -13.73
C PRO A 866 30.94 3.57 -13.81
N HIS A 867 30.33 2.97 -12.79
CA HIS A 867 30.11 1.53 -12.65
C HIS A 867 29.19 0.89 -13.70
N MET A 868 28.50 1.67 -14.53
CA MET A 868 27.85 1.16 -15.75
C MET A 868 28.90 0.51 -16.67
N LEU A 869 30.08 1.12 -16.82
CA LEU A 869 31.17 0.59 -17.64
C LEU A 869 31.82 -0.65 -17.03
N ASP A 870 31.92 -0.74 -15.70
CA ASP A 870 32.36 -1.98 -15.02
C ASP A 870 31.36 -3.12 -15.27
N THR A 871 30.06 -2.83 -15.17
CA THR A 871 28.99 -3.79 -15.44
C THR A 871 29.02 -4.26 -16.90
N LEU A 872 29.23 -3.33 -17.84
CA LEU A 872 29.39 -3.63 -19.26
C LEU A 872 30.59 -4.56 -19.49
N ARG A 873 31.77 -4.22 -18.94
CA ARG A 873 32.97 -5.07 -19.01
C ARG A 873 32.75 -6.45 -18.38
N ALA A 874 31.98 -6.55 -17.29
CA ALA A 874 31.66 -7.82 -16.67
C ALA A 874 30.83 -8.70 -17.63
N PHE A 875 29.80 -8.14 -18.28
CA PHE A 875 29.02 -8.90 -19.26
C PHE A 875 29.78 -9.18 -20.57
N ASP A 876 30.70 -8.31 -21.00
CA ASP A 876 31.61 -8.61 -22.12
C ASP A 876 32.59 -9.74 -21.79
N ALA A 877 33.12 -9.80 -20.56
CA ALA A 877 33.96 -10.91 -20.11
C ALA A 877 33.19 -12.24 -20.07
N VAL A 878 31.94 -12.22 -19.59
CA VAL A 878 31.02 -13.38 -19.66
C VAL A 878 30.76 -13.78 -21.11
N ALA A 879 30.44 -12.84 -21.99
CA ALA A 879 30.18 -13.11 -23.40
C ALA A 879 31.41 -13.69 -24.13
N HIS A 880 32.61 -13.18 -23.83
CA HIS A 880 33.87 -13.72 -24.34
C HIS A 880 34.08 -15.17 -23.90
N GLU A 881 33.98 -15.46 -22.60
CA GLU A 881 34.18 -16.81 -22.05
C GLU A 881 33.17 -17.82 -22.63
N LEU A 882 31.87 -17.46 -22.62
CA LEU A 882 30.81 -18.33 -23.13
C LEU A 882 30.91 -18.58 -24.65
N SER A 883 31.42 -17.61 -25.42
CA SER A 883 31.69 -17.79 -26.86
C SER A 883 32.80 -18.82 -27.14
N GLY A 884 33.72 -19.02 -26.19
CA GLY A 884 34.77 -20.05 -26.25
C GLY A 884 34.24 -21.48 -26.09
N ILE A 885 33.06 -21.64 -25.49
CA ILE A 885 32.42 -22.95 -25.26
C ILE A 885 31.78 -23.44 -26.57
N ARG A 886 32.60 -24.07 -27.41
CA ARG A 886 32.15 -24.79 -28.61
C ARG A 886 31.25 -25.98 -28.22
N SER A 887 30.20 -26.18 -29.01
CA SER A 887 29.16 -27.19 -28.81
C SER A 887 29.70 -28.64 -28.76
N SER A 888 30.00 -29.14 -27.56
CA SER A 888 30.34 -30.55 -27.32
C SER A 888 29.14 -31.39 -26.88
N SER A 889 28.06 -31.39 -27.67
CA SER A 889 27.09 -32.49 -27.83
C SER A 889 25.80 -32.04 -28.52
N THR A 890 25.57 -32.51 -29.74
CA THR A 890 24.39 -33.33 -30.11
C THR A 890 24.45 -33.65 -31.61
N ASN A 891 24.39 -34.93 -31.95
CA ASN A 891 23.99 -35.35 -33.30
C ASN A 891 22.47 -35.21 -33.39
N ASP A 892 21.96 -34.46 -34.36
CA ASP A 892 20.60 -34.66 -34.86
C ASP A 892 20.57 -34.49 -36.40
N PRO A 893 20.39 -35.58 -37.18
CA PRO A 893 20.51 -35.55 -38.62
C PRO A 893 19.18 -35.22 -39.32
N GLN A 894 18.69 -33.98 -39.21
CA GLN A 894 17.56 -33.53 -40.04
C GLN A 894 17.43 -32.01 -40.26
N ARG A 895 18.18 -31.48 -41.23
CA ARG A 895 17.75 -30.30 -42.02
C ARG A 895 18.29 -30.41 -43.45
N PRO A 896 17.46 -30.24 -44.49
CA PRO A 896 17.93 -30.30 -45.87
C PRO A 896 18.73 -29.04 -46.22
N SER A 897 19.82 -29.22 -46.96
CA SER A 897 20.68 -28.13 -47.44
C SER A 897 19.92 -27.19 -48.39
N PRO A 898 20.17 -25.87 -48.36
CA PRO A 898 19.65 -24.96 -49.37
C PRO A 898 20.29 -25.25 -50.74
N PRO A 899 19.59 -24.99 -51.86
CA PRO A 899 20.13 -25.24 -53.19
C PRO A 899 21.28 -24.27 -53.50
N ALA A 900 22.34 -24.78 -54.13
CA ALA A 900 23.42 -23.95 -54.64
C ALA A 900 22.89 -23.08 -55.79
N GLN A 901 23.07 -21.76 -55.70
CA GLN A 901 22.91 -20.88 -56.85
C GLN A 901 24.19 -20.89 -57.68
N GLU A 902 24.03 -21.19 -58.96
CA GLU A 902 25.10 -21.16 -59.95
C GLU A 902 25.59 -19.73 -60.19
N ALA A 903 26.90 -19.55 -60.29
CA ALA A 903 27.50 -18.30 -60.77
C ALA A 903 27.76 -18.40 -62.28
N SER A 904 27.24 -17.45 -63.06
CA SER A 904 27.59 -17.19 -64.47
C SER A 904 26.92 -15.89 -64.97
N PRO A 905 27.49 -15.17 -65.95
CA PRO A 905 28.18 -13.92 -65.61
C PRO A 905 27.71 -12.67 -66.39
N GLY A 906 28.14 -11.50 -65.91
CA GLY A 906 28.02 -10.18 -66.56
C GLY A 906 28.92 -9.16 -65.90
#